data_AF-A0A960E5H0-F1
#
_entry.id   AF-A0A960E5H0-F1
#
_cell.length_a   1.000
_cell.length_b   1.000
_cell.length_c   1.000
_cell.angle_alpha   90.00
_cell.angle_beta   90.00
_cell.angle_gamma   90.00
#
_symmetry.space_group_name_H-M   'P 1'
#
loop_
_entity.id
_entity.type
_entity.pdbx_description
1 polymer ?
#
loop_
_entity_poly.entity_id
_entity_poly.type
_entity_poly.pdbx_seq_one_letter_code
_entity_poly.pdbx_strand_id
1 'polypeptide(L)'
;MVPVVSVLTTVFDPSPGDLEACLASVRDQTMSEWQHVVVDDASTEPYVAQVLAAAAAADDRLTVVRRSERGGPVAAGNDGLAAATGEFVALLAHDDVLEPTALRAMVRALTSGDGADLAYSDHDELTADGLVASPVLKPDFSPEQLRNQNYVLHFVVARRSVVESVGGFRPGFDGAHDHDLLLRLSEHSDRIVHVPAVLYHQRHAAAKGWASDAGVSAVQEHCDRVGIDATVEPGTQPGTYRVRRHLAATPRISVVIPTRGGSRRVLGVDRCFVAEAVRSMVETATYPDLEFVVVYDTPTPVPVLDYLRAVAGDRLVLVEYTEAFNFSEKINVGVAASSGELVLLLNDDTELNTPDALETMAAHLDDPTVGMVGPKLLFPDGTIQDGGHVYNEHVLAGLVGWHGTSPGPGRLRPLAVEREVSGVTAAAALVRRDVFDEIGGFDPALYINFNDVDVSLKIRATGRRIVWTPYARWYHFESQTREASAEPEEWAEIDRRWHDEINADPYYNPRFEPRRSDWLERPWHSGAPVLDADAHPQGFGGWLLDRLRGALTGSSDSVWWRAPLVAIVLFLASWLLAAEVGLGPNPVRRIVITGGAAMAWCLLLALTLHRRRWVLAAALMTAAAPATLAHLAVAGWAGVAWTVTVIAATFLGPVSRVRPAAAAAVAAVVVGFDGLVWWSVAGDRPAVEVDPWNVLLDLPAAFGHGSGTWTSIAVGVWWLAVLIMSTAMSVSGQRVLVYAFVTSLAVVVLAAWGLDSAQGAAAPDVGSILLVGVLVALAARVDHEMLEGGLVAVASVLLAAVMWSSTLFEVVDGLTWRIVVIIVLGAAVGRVAVGLIGRREPV
;
A
#
# COMPACT_ATOMS: atom_id res chain seq x y z
N MET A 1 5.40 -48.59 -14.10
CA MET A 1 6.49 -47.83 -14.74
C MET A 1 6.20 -46.36 -14.53
N VAL A 2 7.21 -45.52 -14.38
CA VAL A 2 7.02 -44.06 -14.33
C VAL A 2 6.66 -43.61 -15.76
N PRO A 3 5.58 -42.84 -15.97
CA PRO A 3 5.17 -42.43 -17.30
C PRO A 3 6.15 -41.42 -17.90
N VAL A 4 6.36 -41.50 -19.22
CA VAL A 4 7.22 -40.55 -19.94
C VAL A 4 6.46 -39.26 -20.23
N VAL A 5 7.11 -38.12 -20.01
CA VAL A 5 6.59 -36.79 -20.37
C VAL A 5 7.32 -36.25 -21.60
N SER A 6 6.59 -35.95 -22.68
CA SER A 6 7.11 -35.21 -23.83
C SER A 6 6.94 -33.71 -23.62
N VAL A 7 8.02 -32.99 -23.35
CA VAL A 7 8.04 -31.53 -23.24
C VAL A 7 8.08 -30.93 -24.64
N LEU A 8 7.11 -30.09 -24.98
CA LEU A 8 6.96 -29.46 -26.28
C LEU A 8 7.40 -27.99 -26.21
N THR A 9 8.38 -27.62 -27.02
CA THR A 9 8.90 -26.25 -27.07
C THR A 9 8.95 -25.76 -28.52
N THR A 10 8.16 -24.74 -28.85
CA THR A 10 8.22 -24.06 -30.15
C THR A 10 9.26 -22.94 -30.09
N VAL A 11 10.12 -22.80 -31.09
CA VAL A 11 11.23 -21.83 -31.11
C VAL A 11 11.15 -20.96 -32.36
N PHE A 12 11.22 -19.65 -32.19
CA PHE A 12 11.40 -18.68 -33.28
C PHE A 12 12.22 -17.49 -32.79
N ASP A 13 13.49 -17.42 -33.19
CA ASP A 13 14.43 -16.33 -32.87
C ASP A 13 14.38 -15.84 -31.39
N PRO A 14 14.60 -16.73 -30.40
CA PRO A 14 14.68 -16.35 -28.98
C PRO A 14 15.91 -15.46 -28.70
N SER A 15 16.26 -15.20 -27.43
CA SER A 15 17.65 -14.82 -27.14
C SER A 15 18.52 -16.10 -26.96
N PRO A 16 19.84 -16.06 -27.22
CA PRO A 16 20.70 -17.22 -27.01
C PRO A 16 20.67 -17.73 -25.56
N GLY A 17 20.77 -16.81 -24.59
CA GLY A 17 20.76 -17.16 -23.17
C GLY A 17 19.43 -17.74 -22.71
N ASP A 18 18.31 -17.27 -23.29
CA ASP A 18 17.00 -17.79 -22.93
C ASP A 18 16.77 -19.21 -23.44
N LEU A 19 17.12 -19.46 -24.71
CA LEU A 19 17.03 -20.78 -25.28
C LEU A 19 17.93 -21.78 -24.54
N GLU A 20 19.18 -21.40 -24.26
CA GLU A 20 20.12 -22.25 -23.51
C GLU A 20 19.61 -22.59 -22.10
N ALA A 21 19.04 -21.60 -21.38
CA ALA A 21 18.46 -21.81 -20.07
C ALA A 21 17.22 -22.72 -20.10
N CYS A 22 16.33 -22.53 -21.08
CA CYS A 22 15.16 -23.38 -21.29
C CYS A 22 15.58 -24.85 -21.51
N LEU A 23 16.48 -25.09 -22.46
CA LEU A 23 17.01 -26.42 -22.77
C LEU A 23 17.70 -27.08 -21.57
N ALA A 24 18.53 -26.32 -20.84
CA ALA A 24 19.19 -26.81 -19.64
C ALA A 24 18.18 -27.19 -18.55
N SER A 25 17.12 -26.41 -18.36
CA SER A 25 16.11 -26.66 -17.32
C SER A 25 15.34 -27.98 -17.51
N VAL A 26 15.12 -28.40 -18.76
CA VAL A 26 14.52 -29.70 -19.08
C VAL A 26 15.55 -30.82 -18.93
N ARG A 27 16.79 -30.61 -19.42
CA ARG A 27 17.88 -31.59 -19.30
C ARG A 27 18.18 -31.93 -17.84
N ASP A 28 18.16 -30.93 -16.97
CA ASP A 28 18.60 -31.03 -15.59
C ASP A 28 17.46 -31.45 -14.63
N GLN A 29 16.30 -31.87 -15.17
CA GLN A 29 15.20 -32.43 -14.39
C GLN A 29 15.65 -33.66 -13.60
N THR A 30 15.18 -33.76 -12.35
CA THR A 30 15.47 -34.88 -11.45
C THR A 30 14.78 -36.19 -11.85
N MET A 31 13.81 -36.14 -12.77
CA MET A 31 13.19 -37.31 -13.40
C MET A 31 13.90 -37.61 -14.71
N SER A 32 14.15 -38.89 -15.03
CA SER A 32 14.83 -39.28 -16.27
C SER A 32 13.87 -39.58 -17.43
N GLU A 33 12.61 -39.90 -17.12
CA GLU A 33 11.57 -40.35 -18.04
C GLU A 33 10.92 -39.18 -18.77
N TRP A 34 11.69 -38.48 -19.59
CA TRP A 34 11.17 -37.41 -20.43
C TRP A 34 11.78 -37.44 -21.82
N GLN A 35 11.07 -36.81 -22.75
CA GLN A 35 11.53 -36.49 -24.10
C GLN A 35 11.37 -34.98 -24.28
N HIS A 36 12.37 -34.27 -24.80
CA HIS A 36 12.23 -32.85 -25.12
C HIS A 36 12.08 -32.69 -26.63
N VAL A 37 10.88 -32.34 -27.09
CA VAL A 37 10.58 -32.10 -28.50
C VAL A 37 10.64 -30.60 -28.77
N VAL A 38 11.69 -30.17 -29.48
CA VAL A 38 11.92 -28.77 -29.83
C VAL A 38 11.64 -28.56 -31.30
N VAL A 39 10.68 -27.68 -31.61
CA VAL A 39 10.30 -27.36 -32.98
C VAL A 39 10.82 -25.97 -33.34
N ASP A 40 11.84 -25.93 -34.19
CA ASP A 40 12.36 -24.71 -34.79
C ASP A 40 11.44 -24.27 -35.93
N ASP A 41 10.65 -23.23 -35.69
CA ASP A 41 9.65 -22.67 -36.61
C ASP A 41 10.28 -21.73 -37.64
N ALA A 42 11.34 -22.21 -38.30
CA ALA A 42 12.13 -21.48 -39.28
C ALA A 42 12.79 -20.21 -38.71
N SER A 43 13.49 -20.35 -37.58
CA SER A 43 14.31 -19.27 -37.00
C SER A 43 15.32 -18.73 -38.02
N THR A 44 15.45 -17.40 -38.07
CA THR A 44 16.34 -16.70 -39.00
C THR A 44 17.75 -16.53 -38.44
N GLU A 45 17.89 -16.58 -37.11
CA GLU A 45 19.16 -16.37 -36.43
C GLU A 45 20.06 -17.63 -36.46
N PRO A 46 21.27 -17.57 -37.05
CA PRO A 46 22.11 -18.75 -37.24
C PRO A 46 22.51 -19.47 -35.95
N TYR A 47 22.55 -18.76 -34.82
CA TYR A 47 22.93 -19.36 -33.54
C TYR A 47 21.86 -20.35 -33.04
N VAL A 48 20.57 -20.16 -33.38
CA VAL A 48 19.49 -21.07 -32.94
C VAL A 48 19.77 -22.48 -33.43
N ALA A 49 20.07 -22.62 -34.73
CA ALA A 49 20.40 -23.90 -35.32
C ALA A 49 21.64 -24.55 -34.68
N GLN A 50 22.64 -23.74 -34.28
CA GLN A 50 23.86 -24.19 -33.62
C GLN A 50 23.58 -24.70 -32.20
N VAL A 51 22.85 -23.93 -31.39
CA VAL A 51 22.45 -24.29 -30.02
C VAL A 51 21.64 -25.57 -30.02
N LEU A 52 20.63 -25.68 -30.90
CA LEU A 52 19.80 -26.89 -31.00
C LEU A 52 20.60 -28.11 -31.46
N ALA A 53 21.54 -27.96 -32.40
CA ALA A 53 22.40 -29.05 -32.84
C ALA A 53 23.35 -29.52 -31.73
N ALA A 54 23.92 -28.58 -30.96
CA ALA A 54 24.79 -28.89 -29.83
C ALA A 54 24.01 -29.61 -28.70
N ALA A 55 22.80 -29.14 -28.39
CA ALA A 55 21.94 -29.78 -27.39
C ALA A 55 21.54 -31.20 -27.80
N ALA A 56 21.13 -31.41 -29.06
CA ALA A 56 20.73 -32.72 -29.57
C ALA A 56 21.89 -33.73 -29.62
N ALA A 57 23.12 -33.24 -29.82
CA ALA A 57 24.32 -34.08 -29.76
C ALA A 57 24.72 -34.46 -28.33
N ALA A 58 24.27 -33.70 -27.32
CA ALA A 58 24.63 -33.88 -25.93
C ALA A 58 23.64 -34.77 -25.14
N ASP A 59 22.38 -34.85 -25.57
CA ASP A 59 21.35 -35.66 -24.91
C ASP A 59 20.38 -36.27 -25.93
N ASP A 60 20.38 -37.60 -26.00
CA ASP A 60 19.59 -38.45 -26.91
C ASP A 60 18.07 -38.27 -26.73
N ARG A 61 17.65 -37.75 -25.57
CA ARG A 61 16.23 -37.51 -25.23
C ARG A 61 15.69 -36.25 -25.88
N LEU A 62 16.55 -35.42 -26.48
CA LEU A 62 16.15 -34.21 -27.19
C LEU A 62 15.93 -34.48 -28.69
N THR A 63 14.71 -34.24 -29.15
CA THR A 63 14.28 -34.36 -30.54
C THR A 63 14.09 -32.97 -31.16
N VAL A 64 14.85 -32.64 -32.20
CA VAL A 64 14.71 -31.37 -32.93
C VAL A 64 13.95 -31.59 -34.23
N VAL A 65 12.83 -30.89 -34.38
CA VAL A 65 12.07 -30.79 -35.65
C VAL A 65 12.34 -29.41 -36.24
N ARG A 66 12.71 -29.34 -37.51
CA ARG A 66 12.94 -28.06 -38.21
C ARG A 66 11.92 -27.87 -39.30
N ARG A 67 11.24 -26.73 -39.28
CA ARG A 67 10.32 -26.32 -40.34
C ARG A 67 11.08 -25.55 -41.42
N SER A 68 10.71 -25.76 -42.68
CA SER A 68 11.29 -25.00 -43.81
C SER A 68 10.68 -23.60 -43.95
N GLU A 69 9.48 -23.40 -43.42
CA GLU A 69 8.73 -22.16 -43.47
C GLU A 69 8.04 -21.92 -42.12
N ARG A 70 7.98 -20.64 -41.73
CA ARG A 70 7.35 -20.21 -40.47
C ARG A 70 5.85 -20.49 -40.50
N GLY A 71 5.37 -21.29 -39.56
CA GLY A 71 3.98 -21.70 -39.42
C GLY A 71 3.27 -21.16 -38.18
N GLY A 72 3.98 -20.47 -37.30
CA GLY A 72 3.44 -19.96 -36.04
C GLY A 72 3.37 -21.02 -34.94
N PRO A 73 3.05 -20.60 -33.69
CA PRO A 73 2.99 -21.49 -32.54
C PRO A 73 1.99 -22.63 -32.69
N VAL A 74 0.91 -22.44 -33.45
CA VAL A 74 -0.07 -23.52 -33.72
C VAL A 74 0.54 -24.64 -34.56
N ALA A 75 1.10 -24.32 -35.72
CA ALA A 75 1.66 -25.34 -36.62
C ALA A 75 2.88 -26.01 -35.98
N ALA A 76 3.76 -25.22 -35.36
CA ALA A 76 4.91 -25.75 -34.64
C ALA A 76 4.51 -26.60 -33.42
N GLY A 77 3.47 -26.19 -32.68
CA GLY A 77 2.93 -26.98 -31.57
C GLY A 77 2.38 -28.34 -32.01
N ASN A 78 1.69 -28.39 -33.16
CA ASN A 78 1.18 -29.65 -33.73
C ASN A 78 2.30 -30.56 -34.26
N ASP A 79 3.35 -30.00 -34.87
CA ASP A 79 4.54 -30.79 -35.24
C ASP A 79 5.20 -31.40 -33.99
N GLY A 80 5.25 -30.63 -32.90
CA GLY A 80 5.76 -31.08 -31.61
C GLY A 80 4.92 -32.22 -31.04
N LEU A 81 3.59 -32.06 -31.05
CA LEU A 81 2.65 -33.10 -30.62
C LEU A 81 2.76 -34.38 -31.46
N ALA A 82 2.94 -34.26 -32.78
CA ALA A 82 3.10 -35.41 -33.66
C ALA A 82 4.42 -36.18 -33.42
N ALA A 83 5.47 -35.49 -32.96
CA ALA A 83 6.75 -36.11 -32.59
C ALA A 83 6.81 -36.60 -31.13
N ALA A 84 5.79 -36.31 -30.32
CA ALA A 84 5.70 -36.70 -28.92
C ALA A 84 5.46 -38.21 -28.76
N THR A 85 6.22 -38.85 -27.87
CA THR A 85 6.11 -40.29 -27.58
C THR A 85 5.64 -40.60 -26.16
N GLY A 86 5.63 -39.58 -25.29
CA GLY A 86 5.22 -39.70 -23.90
C GLY A 86 3.75 -40.04 -23.70
N GLU A 87 3.43 -40.58 -22.53
CA GLU A 87 2.03 -40.72 -22.09
C GLU A 87 1.42 -39.34 -21.82
N PHE A 88 2.24 -38.41 -21.33
CA PHE A 88 1.88 -37.02 -21.09
C PHE A 88 2.67 -36.09 -22.01
N VAL A 89 2.08 -34.95 -22.32
CA VAL A 89 2.73 -33.83 -23.01
C VAL A 89 2.78 -32.62 -22.07
N ALA A 90 3.91 -31.95 -22.01
CA ALA A 90 4.09 -30.72 -21.25
C ALA A 90 4.31 -29.55 -22.21
N LEU A 91 3.63 -28.43 -22.01
CA LEU A 91 3.85 -27.22 -22.78
C LEU A 91 4.94 -26.37 -22.11
N LEU A 92 5.88 -25.84 -22.89
CA LEU A 92 6.97 -25.01 -22.39
C LEU A 92 7.37 -23.97 -23.44
N ALA A 93 7.28 -22.68 -23.09
CA ALA A 93 7.79 -21.62 -23.94
C ALA A 93 9.33 -21.64 -23.98
N HIS A 94 9.90 -21.23 -25.12
CA HIS A 94 11.36 -21.28 -25.35
C HIS A 94 12.18 -20.32 -24.47
N ASP A 95 11.51 -19.44 -23.73
CA ASP A 95 12.07 -18.45 -22.80
C ASP A 95 11.74 -18.74 -21.33
N ASP A 96 10.91 -19.74 -21.06
CA ASP A 96 10.56 -20.20 -19.71
C ASP A 96 11.57 -21.24 -19.20
N VAL A 97 11.71 -21.32 -17.87
CA VAL A 97 12.64 -22.22 -17.18
C VAL A 97 11.88 -23.08 -16.17
N LEU A 98 12.09 -24.40 -16.19
CA LEU A 98 11.49 -25.31 -15.23
C LEU A 98 12.31 -25.43 -13.94
N GLU A 99 11.63 -25.59 -12.81
CA GLU A 99 12.24 -26.03 -11.55
C GLU A 99 12.79 -27.46 -11.69
N PRO A 100 13.92 -27.85 -11.07
CA PRO A 100 14.51 -29.17 -11.22
C PRO A 100 13.60 -30.36 -10.84
N THR A 101 12.55 -30.09 -10.07
CA THR A 101 11.57 -31.11 -9.64
C THR A 101 10.22 -31.01 -10.36
N ALA A 102 10.06 -30.09 -11.32
CA ALA A 102 8.81 -29.77 -11.98
C ALA A 102 8.13 -30.99 -12.59
N LEU A 103 8.81 -31.73 -13.47
CA LEU A 103 8.22 -32.89 -14.15
C LEU A 103 7.82 -33.99 -13.15
N ARG A 104 8.66 -34.23 -12.13
CA ARG A 104 8.38 -35.22 -11.08
C ARG A 104 7.14 -34.83 -10.26
N ALA A 105 7.01 -33.56 -9.91
CA ALA A 105 5.88 -33.05 -9.15
C ALA A 105 4.58 -33.17 -9.94
N MET A 106 4.59 -32.77 -11.22
CA MET A 106 3.44 -32.90 -12.12
C MET A 106 3.03 -34.36 -12.32
N VAL A 107 3.98 -35.26 -12.63
CA VAL A 107 3.68 -36.69 -12.80
C VAL A 107 3.11 -37.30 -11.52
N ARG A 108 3.65 -36.92 -10.35
CA ARG A 108 3.11 -37.38 -9.06
C ARG A 108 1.67 -36.93 -8.87
N ALA A 109 1.33 -35.68 -9.21
CA ALA A 109 -0.04 -35.19 -9.13
C ALA A 109 -0.96 -35.96 -10.10
N LEU A 110 -0.53 -36.14 -11.35
CA LEU A 110 -1.28 -36.83 -12.41
C LEU A 110 -1.53 -38.31 -12.14
N THR A 111 -0.70 -38.95 -11.32
CA THR A 111 -0.78 -40.39 -11.03
C THR A 111 -1.24 -40.70 -9.60
N SER A 112 -1.49 -39.68 -8.79
CA SER A 112 -2.06 -39.83 -7.44
C SER A 112 -3.54 -40.23 -7.50
N GLY A 113 -3.98 -41.04 -6.52
CA GLY A 113 -5.39 -41.43 -6.41
C GLY A 113 -5.89 -42.17 -7.65
N ASP A 114 -7.06 -41.75 -8.16
CA ASP A 114 -7.62 -42.30 -9.40
C ASP A 114 -6.87 -41.81 -10.65
N GLY A 115 -5.89 -40.90 -10.51
CA GLY A 115 -5.18 -40.21 -11.58
C GLY A 115 -5.88 -38.92 -12.03
N ALA A 116 -5.17 -38.12 -12.81
CA ALA A 116 -5.69 -36.92 -13.48
C ALA A 116 -5.28 -36.92 -14.96
N ASP A 117 -5.97 -36.10 -15.75
CA ASP A 117 -5.72 -35.95 -17.18
C ASP A 117 -4.99 -34.64 -17.51
N LEU A 118 -5.03 -33.68 -16.58
CA LEU A 118 -4.38 -32.38 -16.69
C LEU A 118 -3.80 -31.97 -15.34
N ALA A 119 -2.58 -31.43 -15.34
CA ALA A 119 -1.99 -30.77 -14.19
C ALA A 119 -1.40 -29.42 -14.57
N TYR A 120 -1.55 -28.45 -13.67
CA TYR A 120 -0.92 -27.14 -13.77
C TYR A 120 -0.36 -26.72 -12.41
N SER A 121 0.52 -25.71 -12.41
CA SER A 121 1.20 -25.25 -11.20
C SER A 121 1.15 -23.74 -11.04
N ASP A 122 1.53 -23.27 -9.85
CA ASP A 122 1.94 -21.89 -9.65
C ASP A 122 3.23 -21.58 -10.45
N HIS A 123 3.54 -20.30 -10.59
CA HIS A 123 4.75 -19.84 -11.29
C HIS A 123 5.26 -18.54 -10.73
N ASP A 124 6.51 -18.20 -11.05
CA ASP A 124 7.08 -16.89 -10.81
C ASP A 124 7.30 -16.15 -12.13
N GLU A 125 7.21 -14.83 -12.09
CA GLU A 125 7.66 -13.97 -13.18
C GLU A 125 9.04 -13.42 -12.90
N LEU A 126 10.01 -13.78 -13.74
CA LEU A 126 11.36 -13.23 -13.70
C LEU A 126 11.42 -11.89 -14.45
N THR A 127 12.04 -10.91 -13.81
CA THR A 127 12.49 -9.69 -14.48
C THR A 127 13.52 -10.01 -15.59
N ALA A 128 13.71 -9.09 -16.53
CA ALA A 128 14.60 -9.29 -17.68
C ALA A 128 16.09 -9.54 -17.29
N ASP A 129 16.49 -9.12 -16.08
CA ASP A 129 17.80 -9.39 -15.49
C ASP A 129 17.84 -10.73 -14.70
N GLY A 130 16.71 -11.41 -14.57
CA GLY A 130 16.55 -12.65 -13.80
C GLY A 130 16.65 -12.47 -12.29
N LEU A 131 16.64 -11.22 -11.79
CA LEU A 131 16.96 -10.90 -10.39
C LEU A 131 15.75 -10.86 -9.45
N VAL A 132 14.54 -10.65 -9.99
CA VAL A 132 13.31 -10.54 -9.20
C VAL A 132 12.28 -11.51 -9.73
N ALA A 133 11.78 -12.36 -8.85
CA ALA A 133 10.60 -13.20 -9.06
C ALA A 133 9.38 -12.56 -8.39
N SER A 134 8.26 -12.50 -9.11
CA SER A 134 6.94 -12.22 -8.54
C SER A 134 6.08 -13.48 -8.68
N PRO A 135 5.74 -14.19 -7.60
CA PRO A 135 4.92 -15.38 -7.69
C PRO A 135 3.51 -15.02 -8.14
N VAL A 136 2.91 -15.96 -8.85
CA VAL A 136 1.52 -15.95 -9.28
C VAL A 136 0.90 -17.23 -8.77
N LEU A 137 0.31 -17.11 -7.58
CA LEU A 137 -0.33 -18.18 -6.82
C LEU A 137 -1.78 -18.34 -7.29
N LYS A 138 -2.10 -19.50 -7.85
CA LYS A 138 -3.37 -19.81 -8.51
C LYS A 138 -4.31 -20.56 -7.57
N PRO A 139 -5.63 -20.43 -7.74
CA PRO A 139 -6.58 -21.35 -7.11
C PRO A 139 -6.53 -22.73 -7.80
N ASP A 140 -7.23 -23.69 -7.22
CA ASP A 140 -7.65 -24.91 -7.91
C ASP A 140 -8.54 -24.60 -9.12
N PHE A 141 -8.88 -25.63 -9.90
CA PHE A 141 -9.45 -25.43 -11.21
C PHE A 141 -10.80 -24.71 -11.16
N SER A 142 -10.88 -23.59 -11.87
CA SER A 142 -11.97 -22.62 -11.88
C SER A 142 -12.42 -22.44 -13.34
N PRO A 143 -13.41 -23.21 -13.81
CA PRO A 143 -13.88 -23.09 -15.18
C PRO A 143 -14.46 -21.71 -15.47
N GLU A 144 -15.06 -21.04 -14.48
CA GLU A 144 -15.54 -19.67 -14.67
C GLU A 144 -14.38 -18.69 -14.85
N GLN A 145 -13.32 -18.77 -14.03
CA GLN A 145 -12.14 -17.93 -14.24
C GLN A 145 -11.46 -18.26 -15.57
N LEU A 146 -11.37 -19.53 -15.97
CA LEU A 146 -10.76 -19.92 -17.25
C LEU A 146 -11.49 -19.26 -18.43
N ARG A 147 -12.82 -19.15 -18.41
CA ARG A 147 -13.57 -18.43 -19.46
C ARG A 147 -13.27 -16.94 -19.50
N ASN A 148 -12.96 -16.34 -18.36
CA ASN A 148 -12.73 -14.90 -18.25
C ASN A 148 -11.23 -14.54 -18.30
N GLN A 149 -10.32 -15.50 -18.17
CA GLN A 149 -8.86 -15.30 -18.16
C GLN A 149 -8.13 -16.65 -18.29
N ASN A 150 -7.12 -16.73 -19.17
CA ASN A 150 -6.18 -17.86 -19.15
C ASN A 150 -5.23 -17.75 -17.93
N TYR A 151 -5.71 -18.12 -16.75
CA TYR A 151 -4.93 -18.03 -15.51
C TYR A 151 -4.00 -19.24 -15.30
N VAL A 152 -4.21 -20.32 -16.06
CA VAL A 152 -3.42 -21.56 -16.00
C VAL A 152 -2.04 -21.36 -16.67
N LEU A 153 -2.01 -20.69 -17.84
CA LEU A 153 -0.80 -20.28 -18.58
C LEU A 153 0.07 -21.45 -19.09
N HIS A 154 1.37 -21.23 -19.27
CA HIS A 154 2.22 -21.99 -20.19
C HIS A 154 2.63 -23.40 -19.72
N PHE A 155 3.00 -23.60 -18.45
CA PHE A 155 3.47 -24.92 -17.99
C PHE A 155 2.32 -25.81 -17.53
N VAL A 156 1.78 -26.53 -18.50
CA VAL A 156 0.68 -27.47 -18.33
C VAL A 156 1.11 -28.85 -18.78
N VAL A 157 0.81 -29.87 -17.98
CA VAL A 157 1.07 -31.27 -18.31
C VAL A 157 -0.25 -31.99 -18.50
N ALA A 158 -0.52 -32.42 -19.73
CA ALA A 158 -1.78 -33.05 -20.14
C ALA A 158 -1.54 -34.48 -20.63
N ARG A 159 -2.50 -35.37 -20.43
CA ARG A 159 -2.47 -36.71 -21.02
C ARG A 159 -2.53 -36.58 -22.54
N ARG A 160 -1.54 -37.14 -23.24
CA ARG A 160 -1.40 -36.98 -24.70
C ARG A 160 -2.65 -37.45 -25.44
N SER A 161 -3.23 -38.58 -25.02
CA SER A 161 -4.44 -39.12 -25.65
C SER A 161 -5.64 -38.17 -25.55
N VAL A 162 -5.73 -37.36 -24.48
CA VAL A 162 -6.79 -36.36 -24.32
C VAL A 162 -6.53 -35.17 -25.25
N VAL A 163 -5.28 -34.68 -25.30
CA VAL A 163 -4.87 -33.62 -26.25
C VAL A 163 -5.14 -34.02 -27.71
N GLU A 164 -4.84 -35.27 -28.08
CA GLU A 164 -5.12 -35.81 -29.40
C GLU A 164 -6.62 -35.94 -29.67
N SER A 165 -7.41 -36.36 -28.68
CA SER A 165 -8.87 -36.51 -28.82
C SER A 165 -9.58 -35.19 -29.11
N VAL A 166 -9.05 -34.08 -28.60
CA VAL A 166 -9.59 -32.73 -28.85
C VAL A 166 -9.00 -32.08 -30.12
N GLY A 167 -8.11 -32.77 -30.83
CA GLY A 167 -7.54 -32.33 -32.11
C GLY A 167 -6.31 -31.44 -32.02
N GLY A 168 -5.60 -31.40 -30.87
CA GLY A 168 -4.37 -30.61 -30.71
C GLY A 168 -4.60 -29.10 -30.81
N PHE A 169 -3.66 -28.37 -31.39
CA PHE A 169 -3.75 -26.91 -31.58
C PHE A 169 -4.51 -26.56 -32.86
N ARG A 170 -5.38 -25.55 -32.82
CA ARG A 170 -6.23 -25.17 -33.96
C ARG A 170 -5.72 -23.93 -34.69
N PRO A 171 -5.67 -23.93 -36.04
CA PRO A 171 -5.39 -22.72 -36.83
C PRO A 171 -6.37 -21.59 -36.55
N GLY A 172 -5.91 -20.34 -36.61
CA GLY A 172 -6.73 -19.16 -36.35
C GLY A 172 -6.68 -18.66 -34.89
N PHE A 173 -6.02 -19.41 -34.00
CA PHE A 173 -5.87 -19.06 -32.59
C PHE A 173 -4.44 -18.65 -32.21
N ASP A 174 -3.60 -18.27 -33.17
CA ASP A 174 -2.26 -17.76 -32.87
C ASP A 174 -2.31 -16.62 -31.85
N GLY A 175 -1.57 -16.78 -30.73
CA GLY A 175 -1.60 -15.86 -29.59
C GLY A 175 -2.65 -16.18 -28.51
N ALA A 176 -3.60 -17.09 -28.74
CA ALA A 176 -4.54 -17.64 -27.75
C ALA A 176 -4.68 -19.18 -27.83
N HIS A 177 -3.79 -19.83 -28.59
CA HIS A 177 -3.78 -21.26 -28.89
C HIS A 177 -3.70 -22.16 -27.66
N ASP A 178 -3.01 -21.71 -26.61
CA ASP A 178 -2.96 -22.36 -25.30
C ASP A 178 -4.31 -22.25 -24.59
N HIS A 179 -4.92 -21.07 -24.57
CA HIS A 179 -6.24 -20.85 -23.97
C HIS A 179 -7.33 -21.66 -24.68
N ASP A 180 -7.34 -21.65 -26.02
CA ASP A 180 -8.23 -22.49 -26.84
C ASP A 180 -8.09 -23.99 -26.51
N LEU A 181 -6.86 -24.47 -26.41
CA LEU A 181 -6.60 -25.87 -26.06
C LEU A 181 -7.09 -26.17 -24.64
N LEU A 182 -6.79 -25.33 -23.67
CA LEU A 182 -7.20 -25.52 -22.27
C LEU A 182 -8.71 -25.54 -22.10
N LEU A 183 -9.43 -24.66 -22.80
CA LEU A 183 -10.90 -24.67 -22.82
C LEU A 183 -11.42 -26.01 -23.34
N ARG A 184 -10.91 -26.49 -24.47
CA ARG A 184 -11.32 -27.79 -25.05
C ARG A 184 -10.93 -28.99 -24.19
N LEU A 185 -9.79 -28.95 -23.51
CA LEU A 185 -9.40 -29.99 -22.55
C LEU A 185 -10.37 -30.04 -21.37
N SER A 186 -10.78 -28.88 -20.85
CA SER A 186 -11.77 -28.78 -19.76
C SER A 186 -13.17 -29.24 -20.15
N GLU A 187 -13.51 -29.22 -21.45
CA GLU A 187 -14.77 -29.77 -21.98
C GLU A 187 -14.79 -31.31 -21.94
N HIS A 188 -13.62 -31.97 -21.96
CA HIS A 188 -13.50 -33.43 -22.07
C HIS A 188 -13.11 -34.11 -20.76
N SER A 189 -12.61 -33.36 -19.79
CA SER A 189 -12.13 -33.89 -18.51
C SER A 189 -12.36 -32.90 -17.36
N ASP A 190 -12.98 -33.40 -16.30
CA ASP A 190 -13.08 -32.77 -14.98
C ASP A 190 -11.90 -33.15 -14.06
N ARG A 191 -11.06 -34.10 -14.46
CA ARG A 191 -9.91 -34.61 -13.72
C ARG A 191 -8.68 -33.73 -13.90
N ILE A 192 -8.80 -32.50 -13.41
CA ILE A 192 -7.77 -31.45 -13.50
C ILE A 192 -7.22 -31.19 -12.10
N VAL A 193 -5.89 -31.25 -11.95
CA VAL A 193 -5.23 -31.05 -10.64
C VAL A 193 -4.31 -29.84 -10.66
N HIS A 194 -4.43 -29.03 -9.61
CA HIS A 194 -3.50 -27.94 -9.33
C HIS A 194 -2.38 -28.43 -8.41
N VAL A 195 -1.14 -28.09 -8.74
CA VAL A 195 0.02 -28.28 -7.87
C VAL A 195 0.40 -26.92 -7.28
N PRO A 196 0.07 -26.64 -6.00
CA PRO A 196 0.33 -25.35 -5.36
C PRO A 196 1.82 -25.21 -5.03
N ALA A 197 2.64 -25.10 -6.05
CA ALA A 197 4.08 -24.91 -6.03
C ALA A 197 4.51 -24.17 -7.28
N VAL A 198 5.43 -23.22 -7.12
CA VAL A 198 6.14 -22.62 -8.26
C VAL A 198 6.97 -23.72 -8.90
N LEU A 199 6.61 -24.16 -10.11
CA LEU A 199 7.35 -25.19 -10.86
C LEU A 199 7.96 -24.67 -12.16
N TYR A 200 7.66 -23.45 -12.55
CA TYR A 200 8.32 -22.79 -13.67
C TYR A 200 8.44 -21.29 -13.45
N HIS A 201 9.36 -20.71 -14.19
CA HIS A 201 9.70 -19.30 -14.20
C HIS A 201 9.38 -18.73 -15.56
N GLN A 202 8.38 -17.86 -15.59
CA GLN A 202 8.04 -17.12 -16.77
C GLN A 202 8.97 -15.93 -16.92
N ARG A 203 9.69 -15.81 -18.02
CA ARG A 203 10.43 -14.57 -18.30
C ARG A 203 9.51 -13.54 -18.90
N HIS A 204 9.71 -12.28 -18.51
CA HIS A 204 8.87 -11.17 -18.92
C HIS A 204 8.93 -10.99 -20.45
N ALA A 205 8.08 -11.70 -21.18
CA ALA A 205 7.70 -11.31 -22.51
C ALA A 205 6.97 -9.97 -22.34
N ALA A 206 7.53 -8.89 -22.93
CA ALA A 206 6.83 -7.62 -23.05
C ALA A 206 5.38 -7.94 -23.39
N ALA A 207 4.43 -7.52 -22.54
CA ALA A 207 3.03 -7.86 -22.67
C ALA A 207 2.64 -7.72 -24.14
N LYS A 208 2.49 -8.86 -24.83
CA LYS A 208 1.99 -8.87 -26.20
C LYS A 208 0.60 -8.30 -26.04
N GLY A 209 0.46 -7.06 -26.48
CA GLY A 209 -0.71 -6.27 -26.18
C GLY A 209 -1.96 -7.05 -26.60
N TRP A 210 -3.02 -6.80 -25.84
CA TRP A 210 -4.40 -6.95 -26.24
C TRP A 210 -4.98 -8.35 -25.99
N ALA A 211 -6.19 -8.40 -25.42
CA ALA A 211 -7.08 -9.52 -25.65
C ALA A 211 -7.19 -9.66 -27.17
N SER A 212 -6.51 -10.65 -27.73
CA SER A 212 -6.49 -10.83 -29.18
C SER A 212 -7.89 -11.23 -29.62
N ASP A 213 -8.29 -10.85 -30.84
CA ASP A 213 -9.54 -11.32 -31.44
C ASP A 213 -9.62 -12.87 -31.41
N ALA A 214 -8.46 -13.53 -31.48
CA ALA A 214 -8.32 -14.97 -31.28
C ALA A 214 -8.74 -15.44 -29.88
N GLY A 215 -8.40 -14.71 -28.82
CA GLY A 215 -8.81 -15.02 -27.44
C GLY A 215 -10.33 -14.87 -27.23
N VAL A 216 -10.91 -13.78 -27.75
CA VAL A 216 -12.38 -13.60 -27.75
C VAL A 216 -13.05 -14.75 -28.52
N SER A 217 -12.51 -15.10 -29.70
CA SER A 217 -13.03 -16.21 -30.51
C SER A 217 -12.90 -17.55 -29.79
N ALA A 218 -11.81 -17.81 -29.08
CA ALA A 218 -11.59 -19.06 -28.35
C ALA A 218 -12.65 -19.26 -27.26
N VAL A 219 -12.92 -18.21 -26.48
CA VAL A 219 -13.94 -18.23 -25.42
C VAL A 219 -15.35 -18.26 -26.01
N GLN A 220 -15.63 -17.53 -27.09
CA GLN A 220 -16.94 -17.56 -27.76
C GLN A 220 -17.24 -18.97 -28.27
N GLU A 221 -16.32 -19.58 -29.02
CA GLU A 221 -16.52 -20.93 -29.53
C GLU A 221 -16.58 -21.97 -28.41
N HIS A 222 -15.91 -21.74 -27.28
CA HIS A 222 -16.10 -22.58 -26.08
C HIS A 222 -17.53 -22.49 -25.57
N CYS A 223 -18.06 -21.27 -25.38
CA CYS A 223 -19.44 -21.06 -24.95
C CYS A 223 -20.43 -21.76 -25.89
N ASP A 224 -20.22 -21.61 -27.20
CA ASP A 224 -21.05 -22.26 -28.22
C ASP A 224 -21.00 -23.80 -28.12
N ARG A 225 -19.81 -24.39 -27.88
CA ARG A 225 -19.64 -25.84 -27.72
C ARG A 225 -20.28 -26.41 -26.45
N VAL A 226 -20.19 -25.68 -25.34
CA VAL A 226 -20.77 -26.11 -24.06
C VAL A 226 -22.23 -25.69 -23.86
N GLY A 227 -22.81 -24.97 -24.84
CA GLY A 227 -24.21 -24.55 -24.81
C GLY A 227 -24.49 -23.39 -23.86
N ILE A 228 -23.50 -22.54 -23.58
CA ILE A 228 -23.69 -21.29 -22.84
C ILE A 228 -24.11 -20.21 -23.84
N ASP A 229 -25.36 -19.75 -23.76
CA ASP A 229 -25.84 -18.63 -24.58
C ASP A 229 -25.23 -17.31 -24.07
N ALA A 230 -24.19 -16.83 -24.75
CA ALA A 230 -23.47 -15.63 -24.35
C ALA A 230 -22.82 -14.91 -25.54
N THR A 231 -22.59 -13.62 -25.37
CA THR A 231 -21.67 -12.83 -26.20
C THR A 231 -20.38 -12.59 -25.43
N VAL A 232 -19.23 -12.93 -26.02
CA VAL A 232 -17.92 -12.66 -25.42
C VAL A 232 -17.37 -11.33 -25.93
N GLU A 233 -16.90 -10.49 -24.99
CA GLU A 233 -16.24 -9.22 -25.30
C GLU A 233 -14.87 -9.12 -24.59
N PRO A 234 -13.93 -8.29 -25.10
CA PRO A 234 -12.70 -7.98 -24.39
C PRO A 234 -12.98 -7.44 -22.97
N GLY A 235 -12.25 -7.95 -21.99
CA GLY A 235 -12.35 -7.48 -20.61
C GLY A 235 -11.69 -6.11 -20.41
N THR A 236 -11.85 -5.55 -19.20
CA THR A 236 -11.28 -4.24 -18.85
C THR A 236 -9.76 -4.26 -18.67
N GLN A 237 -9.16 -5.45 -18.64
CA GLN A 237 -7.75 -5.67 -18.39
C GLN A 237 -7.15 -6.50 -19.55
N PRO A 238 -5.89 -6.27 -19.94
CA PRO A 238 -5.25 -7.10 -20.97
C PRO A 238 -5.25 -8.58 -20.59
N GLY A 239 -5.66 -9.45 -21.51
CA GLY A 239 -5.74 -10.89 -21.30
C GLY A 239 -6.95 -11.37 -20.50
N THR A 240 -7.94 -10.49 -20.25
CA THR A 240 -9.23 -10.88 -19.66
C THR A 240 -10.37 -10.70 -20.66
N TYR A 241 -11.46 -11.42 -20.42
CA TYR A 241 -12.66 -11.46 -21.25
C TYR A 241 -13.88 -11.26 -20.34
N ARG A 242 -14.98 -10.79 -20.92
CA ARG A 242 -16.29 -10.77 -20.28
C ARG A 242 -17.23 -11.66 -21.07
N VAL A 243 -17.74 -12.70 -20.41
CA VAL A 243 -18.76 -13.59 -20.97
C VAL A 243 -20.14 -13.06 -20.59
N ARG A 244 -20.74 -12.25 -21.48
CA ARG A 244 -22.06 -11.67 -21.23
C ARG A 244 -23.14 -12.69 -21.62
N ARG A 245 -23.58 -13.46 -20.63
CA ARG A 245 -24.66 -14.44 -20.78
C ARG A 245 -26.00 -13.77 -21.10
N HIS A 246 -26.76 -14.38 -21.99
CA HIS A 246 -28.12 -13.99 -22.28
C HIS A 246 -29.05 -14.79 -21.39
N LEU A 247 -29.93 -14.10 -20.68
CA LEU A 247 -30.89 -14.74 -19.79
C LEU A 247 -31.98 -15.42 -20.63
N ALA A 248 -32.09 -16.76 -20.54
CA ALA A 248 -32.96 -17.55 -21.41
C ALA A 248 -34.46 -17.34 -21.13
N ALA A 249 -34.80 -17.17 -19.84
CA ALA A 249 -36.13 -16.86 -19.35
C ALA A 249 -36.03 -15.80 -18.26
N THR A 250 -37.08 -15.03 -18.02
CA THR A 250 -37.12 -14.06 -16.92
C THR A 250 -37.94 -14.63 -15.76
N PRO A 251 -37.43 -15.61 -14.98
CA PRO A 251 -38.14 -16.12 -13.83
C PRO A 251 -38.36 -14.99 -12.82
N ARG A 252 -39.45 -15.09 -12.05
CA ARG A 252 -39.65 -14.15 -10.94
C ARG A 252 -38.52 -14.27 -9.94
N ILE A 253 -37.94 -13.13 -9.55
CA ILE A 253 -36.99 -13.02 -8.43
C ILE A 253 -37.75 -12.50 -7.21
N SER A 254 -37.76 -13.28 -6.14
CA SER A 254 -38.21 -12.82 -4.83
C SER A 254 -37.04 -12.28 -4.02
N VAL A 255 -37.08 -10.99 -3.71
CA VAL A 255 -36.12 -10.29 -2.86
C VAL A 255 -36.56 -10.42 -1.41
N VAL A 256 -35.85 -11.24 -0.64
CA VAL A 256 -36.18 -11.51 0.77
C VAL A 256 -35.32 -10.61 1.66
N ILE A 257 -35.98 -9.72 2.42
CA ILE A 257 -35.33 -8.68 3.22
C ILE A 257 -35.74 -8.79 4.69
N PRO A 258 -34.90 -9.35 5.58
CA PRO A 258 -35.14 -9.34 7.01
C PRO A 258 -34.77 -7.96 7.60
N THR A 259 -35.70 -7.32 8.29
CA THR A 259 -35.47 -5.96 8.83
C THR A 259 -35.97 -5.77 10.25
N ARG A 260 -35.31 -4.90 11.02
CA ARG A 260 -35.81 -4.36 12.31
C ARG A 260 -36.50 -3.00 12.15
N GLY A 261 -36.65 -2.50 10.91
CA GLY A 261 -37.12 -1.14 10.65
C GLY A 261 -36.13 -0.06 11.09
N GLY A 262 -34.84 -0.38 11.11
CA GLY A 262 -33.77 0.51 11.58
C GLY A 262 -33.62 1.74 10.69
N SER A 263 -33.38 2.89 11.33
CA SER A 263 -33.07 4.14 10.64
C SER A 263 -31.81 4.75 11.21
N ARG A 264 -30.95 5.29 10.34
CA ARG A 264 -29.75 6.04 10.76
C ARG A 264 -29.52 7.22 9.83
N ARG A 265 -28.80 8.22 10.35
CA ARG A 265 -28.40 9.39 9.59
C ARG A 265 -27.20 9.09 8.71
N VAL A 266 -27.41 8.97 7.40
CA VAL A 266 -26.37 8.75 6.39
C VAL A 266 -26.21 10.03 5.58
N LEU A 267 -24.97 10.56 5.51
CA LEU A 267 -24.66 11.83 4.83
C LEU A 267 -25.57 13.01 5.24
N GLY A 268 -26.01 13.03 6.50
CA GLY A 268 -26.83 14.11 7.05
C GLY A 268 -28.34 13.95 6.86
N VAL A 269 -28.81 12.87 6.23
CA VAL A 269 -30.23 12.55 6.03
C VAL A 269 -30.60 11.29 6.81
N ASP A 270 -31.72 11.33 7.54
CA ASP A 270 -32.25 10.13 8.20
C ASP A 270 -32.83 9.20 7.13
N ARG A 271 -32.22 8.02 7.01
CA ARG A 271 -32.63 6.99 6.06
C ARG A 271 -33.13 5.78 6.83
N CYS A 272 -34.28 5.25 6.43
CA CYS A 272 -34.74 3.94 6.87
C CYS A 272 -34.19 2.91 5.90
N PHE A 273 -33.36 1.99 6.38
CA PHE A 273 -32.54 1.14 5.53
C PHE A 273 -33.39 0.28 4.58
N VAL A 274 -34.36 -0.47 5.12
CA VAL A 274 -35.25 -1.31 4.29
C VAL A 274 -36.01 -0.50 3.22
N ALA A 275 -36.41 0.72 3.56
CA ALA A 275 -37.11 1.60 2.62
C ALA A 275 -36.18 2.01 1.45
N GLU A 276 -34.93 2.35 1.75
CA GLU A 276 -33.93 2.70 0.74
C GLU A 276 -33.50 1.50 -0.11
N ALA A 277 -33.34 0.32 0.50
CA ALA A 277 -33.02 -0.91 -0.22
C ALA A 277 -34.09 -1.22 -1.28
N VAL A 278 -35.36 -1.25 -0.87
CA VAL A 278 -36.49 -1.48 -1.80
C VAL A 278 -36.58 -0.36 -2.84
N ARG A 279 -36.50 0.91 -2.43
CA ARG A 279 -36.53 2.07 -3.34
C ARG A 279 -35.43 1.98 -4.40
N SER A 280 -34.19 1.71 -4.00
CA SER A 280 -33.05 1.65 -4.92
C SER A 280 -33.24 0.58 -5.99
N MET A 281 -33.77 -0.59 -5.62
CA MET A 281 -34.07 -1.66 -6.57
C MET A 281 -35.24 -1.30 -7.49
N VAL A 282 -36.31 -0.71 -6.94
CA VAL A 282 -37.46 -0.27 -7.75
C VAL A 282 -37.06 0.81 -8.76
N GLU A 283 -36.18 1.73 -8.40
CA GLU A 283 -35.75 2.84 -9.26
C GLU A 283 -34.65 2.46 -10.25
N THR A 284 -33.76 1.52 -9.89
CA THR A 284 -32.51 1.25 -10.63
C THR A 284 -32.54 -0.06 -11.40
N ALA A 285 -33.17 -1.12 -10.87
CA ALA A 285 -33.11 -2.44 -11.49
C ALA A 285 -33.86 -2.46 -12.83
N THR A 286 -33.25 -3.07 -13.85
CA THR A 286 -33.91 -3.30 -15.15
C THR A 286 -34.69 -4.61 -15.22
N TYR A 287 -34.52 -5.48 -14.22
CA TYR A 287 -35.15 -6.79 -14.19
C TYR A 287 -36.69 -6.68 -14.10
N PRO A 288 -37.44 -7.39 -14.97
CA PRO A 288 -38.86 -7.09 -15.18
C PRO A 288 -39.80 -7.64 -14.09
N ASP A 289 -39.49 -8.79 -13.47
CA ASP A 289 -40.40 -9.47 -12.52
C ASP A 289 -39.74 -9.64 -11.14
N LEU A 290 -39.99 -8.67 -10.26
CA LEU A 290 -39.52 -8.64 -8.89
C LEU A 290 -40.68 -8.72 -7.90
N GLU A 291 -40.52 -9.54 -6.87
CA GLU A 291 -41.35 -9.56 -5.66
C GLU A 291 -40.48 -9.14 -4.47
N PHE A 292 -40.97 -8.26 -3.59
CA PHE A 292 -40.26 -7.84 -2.38
C PHE A 292 -40.93 -8.47 -1.15
N VAL A 293 -40.27 -9.46 -0.54
CA VAL A 293 -40.73 -10.13 0.67
C VAL A 293 -40.00 -9.53 1.87
N VAL A 294 -40.63 -8.56 2.53
CA VAL A 294 -40.05 -7.86 3.69
C VAL A 294 -40.53 -8.53 4.97
N VAL A 295 -39.59 -9.15 5.68
CA VAL A 295 -39.85 -9.81 6.98
C VAL A 295 -39.49 -8.83 8.08
N TYR A 296 -40.51 -8.19 8.67
CA TYR A 296 -40.35 -7.06 9.58
C TYR A 296 -40.67 -7.45 11.03
N ASP A 297 -39.92 -6.89 11.98
CA ASP A 297 -40.25 -7.07 13.41
C ASP A 297 -41.51 -6.28 13.75
N THR A 298 -42.39 -6.80 14.62
CA THR A 298 -43.62 -6.12 15.09
C THR A 298 -43.43 -4.63 15.46
N PRO A 299 -42.33 -4.20 16.11
CA PRO A 299 -42.12 -2.78 16.44
C PRO A 299 -41.77 -1.86 15.26
N THR A 300 -41.70 -2.37 14.02
CA THR A 300 -41.40 -1.56 12.83
C THR A 300 -42.42 -0.43 12.66
N PRO A 301 -42.00 0.84 12.52
CA PRO A 301 -42.93 1.97 12.46
C PRO A 301 -43.90 1.88 11.27
N VAL A 302 -45.19 2.13 11.51
CA VAL A 302 -46.24 2.15 10.47
C VAL A 302 -45.87 3.04 9.27
N PRO A 303 -45.27 4.24 9.43
CA PRO A 303 -44.85 5.06 8.28
C PRO A 303 -43.84 4.37 7.36
N VAL A 304 -42.98 3.47 7.88
CA VAL A 304 -42.04 2.69 7.06
C VAL A 304 -42.81 1.66 6.23
N LEU A 305 -43.77 0.97 6.85
CA LEU A 305 -44.62 -0.01 6.15
C LEU A 305 -45.48 0.67 5.07
N ASP A 306 -46.03 1.84 5.36
CA ASP A 306 -46.79 2.64 4.39
C ASP A 306 -45.92 3.12 3.23
N TYR A 307 -44.68 3.50 3.50
CA TYR A 307 -43.71 3.85 2.47
C TYR A 307 -43.39 2.66 1.55
N LEU A 308 -43.12 1.48 2.14
CA LEU A 308 -42.89 0.26 1.37
C LEU A 308 -44.08 -0.08 0.47
N ARG A 309 -45.32 0.03 0.99
CA ARG A 309 -46.55 -0.17 0.19
C ARG A 309 -46.63 0.81 -0.98
N ALA A 310 -46.25 2.07 -0.76
CA ALA A 310 -46.27 3.09 -1.81
C ALA A 310 -45.22 2.86 -2.90
N VAL A 311 -44.01 2.39 -2.54
CA VAL A 311 -42.88 2.22 -3.48
C VAL A 311 -42.95 0.89 -4.23
N ALA A 312 -43.19 -0.22 -3.54
CA ALA A 312 -43.22 -1.54 -4.15
C ALA A 312 -44.59 -1.88 -4.79
N GLY A 313 -45.68 -1.29 -4.28
CA GLY A 313 -47.03 -1.53 -4.78
C GLY A 313 -47.43 -2.99 -4.65
N ASP A 314 -48.03 -3.54 -5.72
CA ASP A 314 -48.51 -4.93 -5.77
C ASP A 314 -47.39 -5.99 -5.72
N ARG A 315 -46.12 -5.55 -5.81
CA ARG A 315 -44.94 -6.43 -5.69
C ARG A 315 -44.55 -6.72 -4.24
N LEU A 316 -45.17 -6.05 -3.27
CA LEU A 316 -44.80 -6.15 -1.85
C LEU A 316 -45.54 -7.29 -1.14
N VAL A 317 -44.78 -8.12 -0.44
CA VAL A 317 -45.28 -9.09 0.55
C VAL A 317 -44.69 -8.71 1.90
N LEU A 318 -45.54 -8.33 2.85
CA LEU A 318 -45.15 -8.01 4.22
C LEU A 318 -45.38 -9.24 5.11
N VAL A 319 -44.32 -9.72 5.76
CA VAL A 319 -44.40 -10.84 6.71
C VAL A 319 -44.01 -10.34 8.08
N GLU A 320 -44.96 -10.35 9.02
CA GLU A 320 -44.70 -9.96 10.40
C GLU A 320 -43.93 -11.08 11.13
N TYR A 321 -42.89 -10.68 11.85
CA TYR A 321 -42.10 -11.56 12.70
C TYR A 321 -42.19 -11.12 14.16
N THR A 322 -42.77 -11.97 15.00
CA THR A 322 -43.14 -11.64 16.39
C THR A 322 -42.10 -12.08 17.43
N GLU A 323 -41.14 -12.91 17.03
CA GLU A 323 -40.12 -13.45 17.92
C GLU A 323 -38.90 -12.52 18.03
N ALA A 324 -37.97 -12.87 18.93
CA ALA A 324 -36.69 -12.19 19.01
C ALA A 324 -35.95 -12.28 17.66
N PHE A 325 -35.33 -11.18 17.24
CA PHE A 325 -34.71 -11.11 15.92
C PHE A 325 -33.70 -12.24 15.71
N ASN A 326 -33.91 -13.00 14.63
CA ASN A 326 -33.02 -14.03 14.13
C ASN A 326 -32.92 -13.86 12.61
N PHE A 327 -31.72 -13.55 12.09
CA PHE A 327 -31.55 -13.30 10.66
C PHE A 327 -31.90 -14.54 9.84
N SER A 328 -31.31 -15.68 10.21
CA SER A 328 -31.49 -16.97 9.55
C SER A 328 -32.94 -17.42 9.52
N GLU A 329 -33.65 -17.32 10.65
CA GLU A 329 -35.06 -17.68 10.72
C GLU A 329 -35.93 -16.75 9.87
N LYS A 330 -35.66 -15.45 9.89
CA LYS A 330 -36.40 -14.48 9.06
C LYS A 330 -36.16 -14.68 7.58
N ILE A 331 -34.94 -15.06 7.16
CA ILE A 331 -34.68 -15.48 5.78
C ILE A 331 -35.54 -16.71 5.45
N ASN A 332 -35.53 -17.76 6.27
CA ASN A 332 -36.33 -18.98 6.00
C ASN A 332 -37.83 -18.69 5.90
N VAL A 333 -38.37 -17.88 6.81
CA VAL A 333 -39.79 -17.46 6.80
C VAL A 333 -40.11 -16.64 5.56
N GLY A 334 -39.22 -15.72 5.18
CA GLY A 334 -39.37 -14.89 3.98
C GLY A 334 -39.31 -15.73 2.71
N VAL A 335 -38.37 -16.66 2.60
CA VAL A 335 -38.32 -17.62 1.50
C VAL A 335 -39.59 -18.44 1.48
N ALA A 336 -40.07 -18.98 2.60
CA ALA A 336 -41.32 -19.76 2.63
C ALA A 336 -42.54 -18.97 2.11
N ALA A 337 -42.59 -17.66 2.38
CA ALA A 337 -43.62 -16.75 1.92
C ALA A 337 -43.45 -16.26 0.47
N SER A 338 -42.31 -16.53 -0.16
CA SER A 338 -41.98 -16.04 -1.50
C SER A 338 -42.58 -16.89 -2.62
N SER A 339 -42.78 -16.28 -3.79
CA SER A 339 -43.34 -16.94 -4.99
C SER A 339 -42.36 -17.12 -6.14
N GLY A 340 -41.17 -16.52 -6.07
CA GLY A 340 -40.15 -16.55 -7.11
C GLY A 340 -39.44 -17.91 -7.24
N GLU A 341 -39.04 -18.23 -8.46
CA GLU A 341 -38.18 -19.39 -8.76
C GLU A 341 -36.73 -19.10 -8.36
N LEU A 342 -36.34 -17.82 -8.37
CA LEU A 342 -35.08 -17.32 -7.85
C LEU A 342 -35.34 -16.49 -6.58
N VAL A 343 -34.42 -16.59 -5.64
CA VAL A 343 -34.46 -15.88 -4.37
C VAL A 343 -33.21 -15.03 -4.25
N LEU A 344 -33.40 -13.71 -4.10
CA LEU A 344 -32.33 -12.80 -3.71
C LEU A 344 -32.39 -12.61 -2.19
N LEU A 345 -31.38 -13.13 -1.51
CA LEU A 345 -31.11 -12.86 -0.10
C LEU A 345 -30.49 -11.47 -0.01
N LEU A 346 -31.08 -10.56 0.78
CA LEU A 346 -30.64 -9.18 0.80
C LEU A 346 -30.72 -8.58 2.21
N ASN A 347 -29.64 -7.95 2.65
CA ASN A 347 -29.65 -7.14 3.87
C ASN A 347 -30.48 -5.86 3.66
N ASP A 348 -31.09 -5.37 4.75
CA ASP A 348 -31.91 -4.17 4.70
C ASP A 348 -31.11 -2.89 4.50
N ASP A 349 -29.81 -2.87 4.78
CA ASP A 349 -28.89 -1.74 4.64
C ASP A 349 -28.03 -1.80 3.37
N THR A 350 -28.67 -2.12 2.24
CA THR A 350 -28.05 -2.18 0.92
C THR A 350 -28.66 -1.17 -0.06
N GLU A 351 -27.90 -0.76 -1.07
CA GLU A 351 -28.36 0.11 -2.16
C GLU A 351 -27.83 -0.42 -3.49
N LEU A 352 -28.75 -0.71 -4.43
CA LEU A 352 -28.40 -1.20 -5.76
C LEU A 352 -27.62 -0.14 -6.54
N ASN A 353 -26.47 -0.51 -7.09
CA ASN A 353 -25.63 0.40 -7.87
C ASN A 353 -25.70 0.16 -9.38
N THR A 354 -25.87 -1.09 -9.82
CA THR A 354 -25.79 -1.47 -11.24
C THR A 354 -27.17 -1.89 -11.80
N PRO A 355 -27.70 -1.24 -12.86
CA PRO A 355 -29.06 -1.52 -13.34
C PRO A 355 -29.35 -2.98 -13.75
N ASP A 356 -28.47 -3.61 -14.52
CA ASP A 356 -28.61 -4.98 -15.07
C ASP A 356 -28.00 -6.06 -14.18
N ALA A 357 -27.85 -5.77 -12.88
CA ALA A 357 -27.18 -6.64 -11.94
C ALA A 357 -27.91 -7.98 -11.72
N LEU A 358 -29.24 -7.95 -11.65
CA LEU A 358 -30.05 -9.14 -11.41
C LEU A 358 -30.09 -10.05 -12.63
N GLU A 359 -30.15 -9.48 -13.84
CA GLU A 359 -30.02 -10.22 -15.10
C GLU A 359 -28.65 -10.90 -15.18
N THR A 360 -27.59 -10.15 -14.84
CA THR A 360 -26.21 -10.67 -14.82
C THR A 360 -26.10 -11.86 -13.86
N MET A 361 -26.62 -11.74 -12.64
CA MET A 361 -26.55 -12.81 -11.64
C MET A 361 -27.47 -13.99 -12.00
N ALA A 362 -28.68 -13.73 -12.50
CA ALA A 362 -29.65 -14.77 -12.86
C ALA A 362 -29.15 -15.63 -14.02
N ALA A 363 -28.46 -15.04 -15.00
CA ALA A 363 -27.95 -15.77 -16.17
C ALA A 363 -26.87 -16.81 -15.81
N HIS A 364 -26.20 -16.67 -14.66
CA HIS A 364 -25.31 -17.71 -14.15
C HIS A 364 -26.06 -18.91 -13.56
N LEU A 365 -27.29 -18.72 -13.08
CA LEU A 365 -28.12 -19.79 -12.49
C LEU A 365 -28.88 -20.63 -13.54
N ASP A 366 -28.81 -20.24 -14.82
CA ASP A 366 -29.21 -21.10 -15.95
C ASP A 366 -28.30 -22.34 -16.05
N ASP A 367 -27.06 -22.28 -15.56
CA ASP A 367 -26.18 -23.43 -15.38
C ASP A 367 -26.57 -24.20 -14.11
N PRO A 368 -27.06 -25.45 -14.21
CA PRO A 368 -27.52 -26.19 -13.04
C PRO A 368 -26.42 -26.60 -12.07
N THR A 369 -25.15 -26.48 -12.49
CA THR A 369 -23.97 -26.69 -11.64
C THR A 369 -23.63 -25.47 -10.79
N VAL A 370 -24.26 -24.31 -11.02
CA VAL A 370 -24.12 -23.11 -10.17
C VAL A 370 -25.28 -23.07 -9.18
N GLY A 371 -24.94 -23.05 -7.89
CA GLY A 371 -25.93 -23.03 -6.82
C GLY A 371 -26.26 -21.62 -6.32
N MET A 372 -25.27 -20.72 -6.30
CA MET A 372 -25.42 -19.37 -5.77
C MET A 372 -24.49 -18.39 -6.46
N VAL A 373 -24.92 -17.14 -6.58
CA VAL A 373 -24.17 -16.06 -7.22
C VAL A 373 -24.13 -14.84 -6.30
N GLY A 374 -22.95 -14.25 -6.10
CA GLY A 374 -22.78 -13.03 -5.32
C GLY A 374 -22.22 -11.87 -6.16
N PRO A 375 -22.59 -10.62 -5.85
CA PRO A 375 -22.09 -9.43 -6.50
C PRO A 375 -20.81 -8.90 -5.84
N LYS A 376 -20.21 -7.89 -6.47
CA LYS A 376 -19.21 -7.02 -5.82
C LYS A 376 -19.91 -6.09 -4.84
N LEU A 377 -19.62 -6.24 -3.54
CA LEU A 377 -20.10 -5.33 -2.51
C LEU A 377 -19.09 -4.23 -2.22
N LEU A 378 -19.60 -3.01 -2.09
CA LEU A 378 -18.82 -1.81 -1.83
C LEU A 378 -19.23 -1.15 -0.52
N PHE A 379 -18.24 -0.67 0.22
CA PHE A 379 -18.44 0.33 1.25
C PHE A 379 -18.90 1.67 0.68
N PRO A 380 -19.48 2.56 1.51
CA PRO A 380 -19.92 3.88 1.06
C PRO A 380 -18.81 4.78 0.51
N ASP A 381 -17.54 4.50 0.84
CA ASP A 381 -16.37 5.20 0.31
C ASP A 381 -15.88 4.63 -1.04
N GLY A 382 -16.57 3.63 -1.58
CA GLY A 382 -16.25 2.98 -2.85
C GLY A 382 -15.16 1.90 -2.75
N THR A 383 -14.69 1.57 -1.55
CA THR A 383 -13.80 0.41 -1.36
C THR A 383 -14.57 -0.91 -1.34
N ILE A 384 -13.91 -2.00 -1.69
CA ILE A 384 -14.45 -3.36 -1.69
C ILE A 384 -14.72 -3.77 -0.25
N GLN A 385 -15.90 -4.31 -0.04
CA GLN A 385 -16.29 -4.97 1.20
C GLN A 385 -16.37 -6.47 1.03
N ASP A 386 -16.88 -6.96 -0.11
CA ASP A 386 -16.87 -8.39 -0.41
C ASP A 386 -16.47 -8.65 -1.87
N GLY A 387 -15.32 -9.28 -2.04
CA GLY A 387 -14.85 -9.87 -3.29
C GLY A 387 -15.23 -11.34 -3.43
N GLY A 388 -16.06 -11.89 -2.54
CA GLY A 388 -16.32 -13.31 -2.36
C GLY A 388 -15.50 -13.88 -1.21
N HIS A 389 -16.07 -14.86 -0.50
CA HIS A 389 -15.45 -15.46 0.67
C HIS A 389 -14.20 -16.28 0.31
N VAL A 390 -13.23 -16.22 1.20
CA VAL A 390 -12.03 -17.06 1.21
C VAL A 390 -11.81 -17.64 2.60
N TYR A 391 -11.41 -18.91 2.65
CA TYR A 391 -11.22 -19.65 3.88
C TYR A 391 -9.78 -20.14 4.01
N ASN A 392 -9.12 -19.82 5.12
CA ASN A 392 -7.83 -20.39 5.49
C ASN A 392 -7.58 -20.20 6.99
N GLU A 393 -7.84 -21.24 7.77
CA GLU A 393 -7.87 -21.24 9.25
C GLU A 393 -8.88 -20.27 9.88
N HIS A 394 -9.59 -19.50 9.06
CA HIS A 394 -10.62 -18.53 9.42
C HIS A 394 -11.46 -18.22 8.19
N VAL A 395 -12.68 -17.71 8.41
CA VAL A 395 -13.54 -17.19 7.34
C VAL A 395 -13.34 -15.70 7.15
N LEU A 396 -13.13 -15.26 5.91
CA LEU A 396 -12.95 -13.84 5.57
C LEU A 396 -13.67 -13.50 4.27
N ALA A 397 -14.16 -12.27 4.17
CA ALA A 397 -14.45 -11.65 2.88
C ALA A 397 -13.14 -11.33 2.16
N GLY A 398 -13.01 -11.74 0.90
CA GLY A 398 -11.80 -11.52 0.11
C GLY A 398 -11.63 -10.06 -0.28
N LEU A 399 -10.39 -9.58 -0.24
CA LEU A 399 -9.92 -8.32 -0.84
C LEU A 399 -10.61 -7.05 -0.30
N VAL A 400 -11.06 -7.11 0.95
CA VAL A 400 -11.61 -5.98 1.71
C VAL A 400 -10.64 -4.77 1.70
N GLY A 401 -11.18 -3.57 1.52
CA GLY A 401 -10.44 -2.30 1.57
C GLY A 401 -9.73 -1.89 0.29
N TRP A 402 -9.70 -2.75 -0.74
CA TRP A 402 -9.25 -2.36 -2.08
C TRP A 402 -10.20 -1.36 -2.71
N HIS A 403 -9.73 -0.47 -3.58
CA HIS A 403 -10.65 0.43 -4.29
C HIS A 403 -11.56 -0.36 -5.24
N GLY A 404 -12.86 -0.02 -5.35
CA GLY A 404 -13.84 -0.77 -6.13
C GLY A 404 -13.56 -0.88 -7.63
N THR A 405 -12.77 0.05 -8.17
CA THR A 405 -12.26 0.03 -9.56
C THR A 405 -10.94 -0.70 -9.73
N SER A 406 -10.32 -1.15 -8.64
CA SER A 406 -9.10 -1.94 -8.70
C SER A 406 -9.39 -3.30 -9.36
N PRO A 407 -8.52 -3.78 -10.27
CA PRO A 407 -8.59 -5.14 -10.74
C PRO A 407 -8.17 -6.18 -9.67
N GLY A 408 -7.67 -5.73 -8.52
CA GLY A 408 -7.15 -6.59 -7.46
C GLY A 408 -5.64 -6.84 -7.60
N PRO A 409 -5.05 -7.63 -6.69
CA PRO A 409 -3.62 -7.87 -6.65
C PRO A 409 -3.13 -8.77 -7.80
N GLY A 410 -1.85 -8.62 -8.13
CA GLY A 410 -1.10 -9.52 -9.00
C GLY A 410 -1.59 -9.59 -10.45
N ARG A 411 -1.09 -10.60 -11.17
CA ARG A 411 -1.45 -10.90 -12.57
C ARG A 411 -2.85 -11.50 -12.70
N LEU A 412 -3.31 -12.20 -11.67
CA LEU A 412 -4.63 -12.85 -11.66
C LEU A 412 -5.78 -11.85 -11.67
N ARG A 413 -5.59 -10.64 -11.13
CA ARG A 413 -6.60 -9.56 -11.21
C ARG A 413 -8.01 -10.05 -10.82
N PRO A 414 -8.17 -10.67 -9.65
CA PRO A 414 -9.37 -11.40 -9.25
C PRO A 414 -10.64 -10.55 -9.16
N LEU A 415 -10.52 -9.21 -9.07
CA LEU A 415 -11.68 -8.31 -8.99
C LEU A 415 -12.14 -7.81 -10.37
N ALA A 416 -11.46 -8.22 -11.44
CA ALA A 416 -11.75 -7.84 -12.82
C ALA A 416 -12.52 -8.90 -13.63
N VAL A 417 -12.59 -10.14 -13.12
CA VAL A 417 -13.15 -11.31 -13.82
C VAL A 417 -14.16 -12.05 -12.95
N GLU A 418 -15.12 -12.71 -13.60
CA GLU A 418 -15.98 -13.69 -12.92
C GLU A 418 -15.18 -14.93 -12.58
N ARG A 419 -15.43 -15.50 -11.40
CA ARG A 419 -14.70 -16.67 -10.90
C ARG A 419 -15.52 -17.39 -9.85
N GLU A 420 -15.21 -18.66 -9.66
CA GLU A 420 -15.70 -19.40 -8.51
C GLU A 420 -15.07 -18.89 -7.21
N VAL A 421 -15.87 -18.92 -6.15
CA VAL A 421 -15.49 -18.57 -4.78
C VAL A 421 -16.08 -19.59 -3.82
N SER A 422 -15.58 -19.61 -2.58
CA SER A 422 -16.03 -20.60 -1.60
C SER A 422 -17.34 -20.25 -0.92
N GLY A 423 -17.72 -18.98 -0.97
CA GLY A 423 -19.02 -18.48 -0.58
C GLY A 423 -19.17 -17.02 -0.95
N VAL A 424 -20.36 -16.49 -0.74
CA VAL A 424 -20.66 -15.06 -0.87
C VAL A 424 -21.56 -14.67 0.30
N THR A 425 -21.53 -13.40 0.71
CA THR A 425 -22.34 -12.99 1.85
C THR A 425 -23.83 -12.90 1.52
N ALA A 426 -24.69 -13.21 2.49
CA ALA A 426 -26.13 -13.00 2.37
C ALA A 426 -26.55 -11.52 2.39
N ALA A 427 -25.59 -10.58 2.47
CA ALA A 427 -25.89 -9.17 2.25
C ALA A 427 -26.45 -8.90 0.85
N ALA A 428 -26.00 -9.66 -0.15
CA ALA A 428 -26.66 -9.81 -1.44
C ALA A 428 -26.22 -11.13 -2.09
N ALA A 429 -27.11 -12.11 -2.18
CA ALA A 429 -26.82 -13.40 -2.82
C ALA A 429 -28.05 -13.93 -3.55
N LEU A 430 -27.88 -14.32 -4.83
CA LEU A 430 -28.95 -14.89 -5.64
C LEU A 430 -28.80 -16.41 -5.69
N VAL A 431 -29.88 -17.12 -5.39
CA VAL A 431 -29.93 -18.59 -5.33
C VAL A 431 -31.24 -19.07 -5.97
N ARG A 432 -31.23 -20.28 -6.55
CA ARG A 432 -32.49 -20.90 -6.99
C ARG A 432 -33.27 -21.41 -5.78
N ARG A 433 -34.59 -21.31 -5.83
CA ARG A 433 -35.44 -21.77 -4.72
C ARG A 433 -35.31 -23.27 -4.47
N ASP A 434 -35.24 -24.07 -5.53
CA ASP A 434 -35.06 -25.52 -5.43
C ASP A 434 -33.76 -25.91 -4.70
N VAL A 435 -32.65 -25.19 -4.97
CA VAL A 435 -31.36 -25.37 -4.29
C VAL A 435 -31.46 -24.96 -2.83
N PHE A 436 -32.13 -23.83 -2.53
CA PHE A 436 -32.34 -23.39 -1.15
C PHE A 436 -33.15 -24.41 -0.34
N ASP A 437 -34.20 -24.96 -0.93
CA ASP A 437 -35.04 -25.99 -0.32
C ASP A 437 -34.28 -27.31 -0.13
N GLU A 438 -33.47 -27.71 -1.12
CA GLU A 438 -32.63 -28.93 -1.08
C GLU A 438 -31.64 -28.91 0.10
N ILE A 439 -30.98 -27.78 0.34
CA ILE A 439 -30.01 -27.64 1.44
C ILE A 439 -30.68 -27.43 2.82
N GLY A 440 -32.01 -27.29 2.86
CA GLY A 440 -32.78 -27.06 4.09
C GLY A 440 -32.70 -25.63 4.64
N GLY A 441 -32.32 -24.65 3.80
CA GLY A 441 -32.21 -23.24 4.18
C GLY A 441 -31.15 -22.92 5.24
N PHE A 442 -31.36 -21.78 5.90
CA PHE A 442 -30.46 -21.23 6.91
C PHE A 442 -30.65 -21.95 8.25
N ASP A 443 -29.55 -22.14 9.00
CA ASP A 443 -29.63 -22.70 10.36
C ASP A 443 -29.99 -21.61 11.38
N PRO A 444 -31.14 -21.69 12.09
CA PRO A 444 -31.52 -20.69 13.08
C PRO A 444 -30.56 -20.57 14.27
N ALA A 445 -29.68 -21.56 14.50
CA ALA A 445 -28.64 -21.47 15.52
C ALA A 445 -27.53 -20.45 15.15
N LEU A 446 -27.32 -20.23 13.85
CA LEU A 446 -26.42 -19.19 13.31
C LEU A 446 -27.22 -17.90 13.08
N TYR A 447 -27.74 -17.33 14.16
CA TYR A 447 -28.79 -16.31 14.09
C TYR A 447 -28.32 -14.94 13.61
N ILE A 448 -27.01 -14.64 13.63
CA ILE A 448 -26.45 -13.38 13.10
C ILE A 448 -25.24 -13.59 12.20
N ASN A 449 -24.22 -14.33 12.65
CA ASN A 449 -22.95 -14.46 11.94
C ASN A 449 -22.81 -15.85 11.28
N PHE A 450 -21.97 -15.90 10.24
CA PHE A 450 -21.57 -17.12 9.52
C PHE A 450 -22.71 -17.97 8.91
N ASN A 451 -23.95 -17.50 8.93
CA ASN A 451 -25.07 -18.20 8.32
C ASN A 451 -24.92 -18.35 6.80
N ASP A 452 -24.38 -17.34 6.13
CA ASP A 452 -24.04 -17.35 4.72
C ASP A 452 -22.87 -18.29 4.39
N VAL A 453 -21.93 -18.47 5.32
CA VAL A 453 -20.87 -19.48 5.25
C VAL A 453 -21.44 -20.89 5.29
N ASP A 454 -22.30 -21.19 6.27
CA ASP A 454 -22.95 -22.50 6.39
C ASP A 454 -23.78 -22.83 5.13
N VAL A 455 -24.55 -21.87 4.64
CA VAL A 455 -25.33 -22.02 3.40
C VAL A 455 -24.43 -22.23 2.18
N SER A 456 -23.35 -21.47 2.05
CA SER A 456 -22.37 -21.64 0.96
C SER A 456 -21.77 -23.05 0.96
N LEU A 457 -21.39 -23.54 2.14
CA LEU A 457 -20.78 -24.86 2.28
C LEU A 457 -21.78 -26.00 2.10
N LYS A 458 -23.04 -25.84 2.55
CA LYS A 458 -24.13 -26.76 2.22
C LYS A 458 -24.36 -26.86 0.72
N ILE A 459 -24.40 -25.73 0.00
CA ILE A 459 -24.54 -25.73 -1.47
C ILE A 459 -23.38 -26.46 -2.12
N ARG A 460 -22.14 -26.18 -1.71
CA ARG A 460 -20.96 -26.86 -2.24
C ARG A 460 -20.95 -28.36 -1.96
N ALA A 461 -21.45 -28.80 -0.80
CA ALA A 461 -21.60 -30.21 -0.46
C ALA A 461 -22.55 -30.97 -1.41
N THR A 462 -23.41 -30.26 -2.16
CA THR A 462 -24.23 -30.86 -3.24
C THR A 462 -23.48 -31.01 -4.57
N GLY A 463 -22.21 -30.61 -4.63
CA GLY A 463 -21.40 -30.59 -5.86
C GLY A 463 -21.61 -29.34 -6.74
N ARG A 464 -22.34 -28.33 -6.24
CA ARG A 464 -22.59 -27.08 -6.97
C ARG A 464 -21.53 -26.02 -6.66
N ARG A 465 -21.17 -25.24 -7.69
CA ARG A 465 -20.24 -24.10 -7.61
C ARG A 465 -20.96 -22.85 -7.13
N ILE A 466 -20.18 -21.91 -6.57
CA ILE A 466 -20.63 -20.57 -6.21
C ILE A 466 -19.81 -19.58 -7.02
N VAL A 467 -20.48 -18.64 -7.69
CA VAL A 467 -19.83 -17.68 -8.59
C VAL A 467 -19.90 -16.28 -8.00
N TRP A 468 -18.80 -15.54 -8.08
CA TRP A 468 -18.78 -14.11 -7.81
C TRP A 468 -18.61 -13.33 -9.11
N THR A 469 -19.39 -12.25 -9.28
CA THR A 469 -19.31 -11.40 -10.47
C THR A 469 -18.95 -9.94 -10.15
N PRO A 470 -17.95 -9.34 -10.84
CA PRO A 470 -17.61 -7.93 -10.69
C PRO A 470 -18.56 -6.98 -11.41
N TYR A 471 -19.51 -7.54 -12.18
CA TYR A 471 -20.42 -6.81 -13.06
C TYR A 471 -21.78 -6.54 -12.41
N ALA A 472 -22.08 -7.15 -11.26
CA ALA A 472 -23.20 -6.82 -10.40
C ALA A 472 -22.66 -6.10 -9.15
N ARG A 473 -23.23 -4.94 -8.77
CA ARG A 473 -22.70 -4.10 -7.68
C ARG A 473 -23.77 -3.54 -6.77
N TRP A 474 -23.50 -3.61 -5.48
CA TRP A 474 -24.29 -2.96 -4.42
C TRP A 474 -23.36 -2.18 -3.51
N TYR A 475 -23.88 -1.09 -2.95
CA TYR A 475 -23.36 -0.55 -1.71
C TYR A 475 -24.00 -1.30 -0.54
N HIS A 476 -23.20 -1.61 0.47
CA HIS A 476 -23.68 -2.16 1.73
C HIS A 476 -23.08 -1.32 2.87
N PHE A 477 -23.96 -0.73 3.68
CA PHE A 477 -23.55 0.30 4.63
C PHE A 477 -22.98 -0.28 5.94
N GLU A 478 -23.01 -1.61 6.08
CA GLU A 478 -22.45 -2.51 7.12
C GLU A 478 -22.61 -2.06 8.56
N SER A 479 -23.28 -2.90 9.35
CA SER A 479 -23.34 -2.71 10.81
C SER A 479 -23.84 -1.30 11.18
N GLN A 480 -24.58 -0.63 10.29
CA GLN A 480 -25.26 0.61 10.63
C GLN A 480 -26.50 0.34 11.50
N THR A 481 -26.88 -0.92 11.62
CA THR A 481 -27.93 -1.39 12.51
C THR A 481 -27.39 -2.19 13.71
N ARG A 482 -26.07 -2.49 13.82
CA ARG A 482 -25.48 -3.44 14.80
C ARG A 482 -24.01 -3.17 15.17
N GLU A 483 -23.53 -3.76 16.26
CA GLU A 483 -22.08 -3.90 16.54
C GLU A 483 -21.60 -5.27 16.03
N ALA A 484 -20.45 -5.30 15.35
CA ALA A 484 -19.85 -6.53 14.83
C ALA A 484 -19.10 -7.28 15.94
N SER A 485 -19.80 -8.14 16.69
CA SER A 485 -19.17 -9.17 17.52
C SER A 485 -19.69 -10.53 17.10
N ALA A 486 -18.83 -11.32 16.46
CA ALA A 486 -19.08 -12.76 16.32
C ALA A 486 -19.03 -13.38 17.71
N GLU A 487 -20.12 -13.99 18.16
CA GLU A 487 -20.10 -14.70 19.44
C GLU A 487 -19.21 -15.94 19.28
N PRO A 488 -18.35 -16.28 20.28
CA PRO A 488 -17.46 -17.44 20.20
C PRO A 488 -18.18 -18.76 19.89
N GLU A 489 -19.45 -18.84 20.24
CA GLU A 489 -20.35 -19.98 20.04
C GLU A 489 -20.70 -20.18 18.56
N GLU A 490 -20.94 -19.11 17.80
CA GLU A 490 -21.25 -19.19 16.36
C GLU A 490 -20.02 -19.67 15.57
N TRP A 491 -18.82 -19.18 15.92
CA TRP A 491 -17.57 -19.68 15.33
C TRP A 491 -17.31 -21.14 15.68
N ALA A 492 -17.52 -21.53 16.95
CA ALA A 492 -17.33 -22.92 17.38
C ALA A 492 -18.25 -23.89 16.62
N GLU A 493 -19.48 -23.50 16.31
CA GLU A 493 -20.40 -24.33 15.53
C GLU A 493 -19.96 -24.48 14.07
N ILE A 494 -19.48 -23.40 13.45
CA ILE A 494 -18.94 -23.41 12.09
C ILE A 494 -17.68 -24.25 11.99
N ASP A 495 -16.71 -24.04 12.88
CA ASP A 495 -15.49 -24.82 12.92
C ASP A 495 -15.80 -26.30 13.18
N ARG A 496 -16.73 -26.62 14.09
CA ARG A 496 -17.15 -28.00 14.36
C ARG A 496 -17.76 -28.69 13.12
N ARG A 497 -18.52 -27.95 12.32
CA ARG A 497 -19.27 -28.52 11.18
C ARG A 497 -18.43 -28.59 9.90
N TRP A 498 -17.57 -27.60 9.68
CA TRP A 498 -16.92 -27.33 8.41
C TRP A 498 -15.39 -27.17 8.53
N HIS A 499 -14.79 -27.75 9.57
CA HIS A 499 -13.36 -27.63 9.86
C HIS A 499 -12.49 -27.91 8.63
N ASP A 500 -12.72 -29.04 7.98
CA ASP A 500 -11.86 -29.51 6.89
C ASP A 500 -12.03 -28.63 5.66
N GLU A 501 -13.26 -28.22 5.33
CA GLU A 501 -13.56 -27.34 4.19
C GLU A 501 -12.98 -25.93 4.37
N ILE A 502 -13.00 -25.39 5.59
CA ILE A 502 -12.43 -24.08 5.91
C ILE A 502 -10.89 -24.10 5.86
N ASN A 503 -10.28 -25.24 6.18
CA ASN A 503 -8.83 -25.41 6.12
C ASN A 503 -8.31 -25.89 4.75
N ALA A 504 -9.20 -26.23 3.82
CA ALA A 504 -8.88 -26.72 2.48
C ALA A 504 -9.72 -26.02 1.40
N ASP A 505 -9.71 -24.69 1.39
CA ASP A 505 -10.41 -23.89 0.38
C ASP A 505 -9.74 -24.02 -1.00
N PRO A 506 -10.43 -24.55 -2.03
CA PRO A 506 -9.88 -24.68 -3.37
C PRO A 506 -9.60 -23.33 -4.05
N TYR A 507 -10.27 -22.26 -3.63
CA TYR A 507 -10.16 -20.94 -4.25
C TYR A 507 -9.23 -19.99 -3.45
N TYR A 508 -8.59 -20.51 -2.40
CA TYR A 508 -7.53 -19.81 -1.69
C TYR A 508 -6.23 -20.62 -1.74
N ASN A 509 -5.21 -20.10 -2.43
CA ASN A 509 -3.94 -20.81 -2.55
C ASN A 509 -3.30 -21.02 -1.15
N PRO A 510 -2.90 -22.25 -0.77
CA PRO A 510 -2.37 -22.55 0.55
C PRO A 510 -1.02 -21.86 0.86
N ARG A 511 -0.36 -21.25 -0.14
CA ARG A 511 0.86 -20.45 0.02
C ARG A 511 0.62 -19.00 0.42
N PHE A 512 -0.62 -18.53 0.39
CA PHE A 512 -0.95 -17.24 0.99
C PHE A 512 -0.83 -17.30 2.52
N GLU A 513 -0.62 -16.13 3.13
CA GLU A 513 -0.55 -15.99 4.58
C GLU A 513 -1.93 -16.30 5.21
N PRO A 514 -2.05 -17.20 6.21
CA PRO A 514 -3.33 -17.54 6.82
C PRO A 514 -4.04 -16.33 7.44
N ARG A 515 -5.37 -16.41 7.52
CA ARG A 515 -6.21 -15.37 8.16
C ARG A 515 -6.03 -13.96 7.57
N ARG A 516 -5.69 -13.87 6.29
CA ARG A 516 -5.54 -12.62 5.54
C ARG A 516 -6.51 -12.58 4.36
N SER A 517 -7.19 -11.45 4.21
CA SER A 517 -8.14 -11.23 3.11
C SER A 517 -7.51 -10.63 1.85
N ASP A 518 -6.31 -10.07 1.94
CA ASP A 518 -5.68 -9.31 0.85
C ASP A 518 -4.69 -10.10 -0.02
N TRP A 519 -4.70 -11.43 0.12
CA TRP A 519 -3.91 -12.38 -0.67
C TRP A 519 -2.40 -12.07 -0.62
N LEU A 520 -1.93 -11.67 0.57
CA LEU A 520 -0.50 -11.48 0.78
C LEU A 520 0.23 -12.81 0.72
N GLU A 521 1.24 -12.84 -0.12
CA GLU A 521 2.17 -13.94 -0.26
C GLU A 521 2.99 -14.10 1.02
N ARG A 522 3.18 -15.35 1.46
CA ARG A 522 4.18 -15.63 2.50
C ARG A 522 5.56 -15.23 1.93
N PRO A 523 6.36 -14.42 2.63
CA PRO A 523 7.71 -14.14 2.18
C PRO A 523 8.51 -15.47 2.09
N TRP A 524 9.40 -15.58 1.09
CA TRP A 524 10.42 -16.66 0.93
C TRP A 524 10.04 -17.97 0.19
N HIS A 525 9.11 -17.95 -0.75
CA HIS A 525 8.72 -19.16 -1.52
C HIS A 525 8.71 -19.04 -3.04
N SER A 526 9.37 -18.03 -3.61
CA SER A 526 9.74 -18.04 -5.03
C SER A 526 10.84 -19.09 -5.28
N GLY A 527 10.73 -19.86 -6.36
CA GLY A 527 11.77 -20.81 -6.78
C GLY A 527 13.01 -20.14 -7.39
N ALA A 528 12.93 -18.83 -7.65
CA ALA A 528 14.08 -18.05 -8.06
C ALA A 528 15.24 -18.20 -7.06
N PRO A 529 16.50 -18.23 -7.54
CA PRO A 529 17.65 -18.48 -6.70
C PRO A 529 17.58 -17.58 -5.48
N VAL A 530 17.78 -18.20 -4.30
CA VAL A 530 18.03 -17.52 -3.04
C VAL A 530 19.07 -16.45 -3.36
N LEU A 531 18.63 -15.19 -3.41
CA LEU A 531 19.50 -14.10 -3.08
C LEU A 531 20.10 -14.54 -1.75
N ASP A 532 21.41 -14.82 -1.77
CA ASP A 532 22.24 -15.10 -0.61
C ASP A 532 21.65 -14.35 0.57
N ALA A 533 21.50 -14.99 1.73
CA ALA A 533 20.80 -14.42 2.90
C ALA A 533 21.35 -13.06 3.40
N ASP A 534 22.34 -12.51 2.70
CA ASP A 534 22.86 -11.15 2.75
C ASP A 534 22.08 -10.11 1.90
N ALA A 535 21.08 -10.49 1.10
CA ALA A 535 20.29 -9.60 0.25
C ALA A 535 18.77 -9.73 0.55
N HIS A 536 18.37 -9.18 1.69
CA HIS A 536 16.97 -8.93 2.05
C HIS A 536 16.23 -8.02 1.04
N PRO A 537 14.89 -8.13 0.93
CA PRO A 537 14.08 -7.34 0.00
C PRO A 537 14.23 -5.84 0.26
N GLN A 538 14.50 -5.07 -0.80
CA GLN A 538 14.42 -3.62 -0.77
C GLN A 538 12.96 -3.16 -0.67
N GLY A 539 12.34 -3.36 0.49
CA GLY A 539 11.41 -2.35 1.01
C GLY A 539 12.17 -1.05 1.26
N PHE A 540 11.48 0.08 1.47
CA PHE A 540 12.13 1.38 1.71
C PHE A 540 13.25 1.31 2.76
N GLY A 541 13.10 0.46 3.78
CA GLY A 541 14.13 0.18 4.79
C GLY A 541 15.39 -0.50 4.22
N GLY A 542 15.26 -1.47 3.31
CA GLY A 542 16.38 -2.13 2.64
C GLY A 542 17.09 -1.21 1.64
N TRP A 543 16.33 -0.49 0.80
CA TRP A 543 16.88 0.55 -0.09
C TRP A 543 17.64 1.65 0.69
N LEU A 544 17.07 2.07 1.83
CA LEU A 544 17.68 3.06 2.72
C LEU A 544 18.95 2.50 3.37
N LEU A 545 18.91 1.25 3.88
CA LEU A 545 20.07 0.60 4.49
C LEU A 545 21.20 0.36 3.50
N ASP A 546 20.90 0.08 2.23
CA ASP A 546 21.91 -0.14 1.18
C ASP A 546 22.53 1.19 0.72
N ARG A 547 21.72 2.26 0.63
CA ARG A 547 22.22 3.64 0.46
C ARG A 547 23.02 4.13 1.66
N LEU A 548 22.65 3.73 2.88
CA LEU A 548 23.41 4.00 4.10
C LEU A 548 24.70 3.16 4.16
N ARG A 549 24.68 1.89 3.74
CA ARG A 549 25.88 1.03 3.64
C ARG A 549 26.84 1.59 2.63
N GLY A 550 26.40 1.93 1.41
CA GLY A 550 27.22 2.61 0.41
C GLY A 550 27.75 3.97 0.88
N ALA A 551 27.00 4.69 1.71
CA ALA A 551 27.45 5.92 2.36
C ALA A 551 28.44 5.68 3.53
N LEU A 552 28.46 4.50 4.13
CA LEU A 552 29.36 4.13 5.23
C LEU A 552 30.63 3.40 4.75
N THR A 553 30.57 2.65 3.65
CA THR A 553 31.68 1.84 3.12
C THR A 553 32.38 2.45 1.91
N GLY A 554 31.79 3.46 1.25
CA GLY A 554 32.41 4.16 0.14
C GLY A 554 33.63 4.98 0.57
N SER A 555 34.81 4.55 0.13
CA SER A 555 36.07 5.29 0.22
C SER A 555 36.04 6.51 -0.72
N SER A 556 35.59 7.65 -0.22
CA SER A 556 35.93 8.95 -0.81
C SER A 556 35.75 10.07 0.21
N ASP A 557 36.66 11.05 0.16
CA ASP A 557 36.97 12.13 1.12
C ASP A 557 35.84 13.16 1.39
N SER A 558 34.60 12.71 1.57
CA SER A 558 33.43 13.58 1.69
C SER A 558 32.50 13.12 2.83
N VAL A 559 32.98 13.29 4.07
CA VAL A 559 32.24 12.94 5.31
C VAL A 559 31.23 14.02 5.73
N TRP A 560 31.34 15.25 5.24
CA TRP A 560 30.64 16.42 5.81
C TRP A 560 29.12 16.50 5.53
N TRP A 561 28.61 15.87 4.47
CA TRP A 561 27.16 15.84 4.19
C TRP A 561 26.44 14.59 4.73
N ARG A 562 27.18 13.59 5.26
CA ARG A 562 26.63 12.30 5.67
C ARG A 562 26.09 12.28 7.12
N ALA A 563 26.63 13.11 8.01
CA ALA A 563 26.21 13.18 9.42
C ALA A 563 24.76 13.69 9.64
N PRO A 564 24.27 14.71 8.90
CA PRO A 564 22.87 15.15 9.02
C PRO A 564 21.87 14.07 8.60
N LEU A 565 22.21 13.28 7.58
CA LEU A 565 21.34 12.22 7.06
C LEU A 565 21.18 11.08 8.09
N VAL A 566 22.27 10.68 8.74
CA VAL A 566 22.26 9.68 9.81
C VAL A 566 21.48 10.19 11.03
N ALA A 567 21.62 11.46 11.39
CA ALA A 567 20.85 12.06 12.49
C ALA A 567 19.33 12.09 12.20
N ILE A 568 18.94 12.39 10.95
CA ILE A 568 17.54 12.38 10.51
C ILE A 568 16.96 10.96 10.55
N VAL A 569 17.71 9.96 10.08
CA VAL A 569 17.26 8.56 10.09
C VAL A 569 17.09 8.03 11.52
N LEU A 570 18.04 8.33 12.42
CA LEU A 570 17.95 7.92 13.83
C LEU A 570 16.82 8.63 14.58
N PHE A 571 16.53 9.89 14.23
CA PHE A 571 15.37 10.62 14.76
C PHE A 571 14.05 9.96 14.33
N LEU A 572 13.91 9.62 13.05
CA LEU A 572 12.70 8.96 12.52
C LEU A 572 12.50 7.55 13.10
N ALA A 573 13.57 6.77 13.23
CA ALA A 573 13.53 5.44 13.84
C ALA A 573 13.13 5.51 15.32
N SER A 574 13.67 6.47 16.08
CA SER A 574 13.31 6.68 17.49
C SER A 574 11.86 7.15 17.65
N TRP A 575 11.35 7.91 16.68
CA TRP A 575 9.96 8.37 16.64
C TRP A 575 8.98 7.24 16.35
N LEU A 576 9.31 6.34 15.41
CA LEU A 576 8.55 5.13 15.11
C LEU A 576 8.54 4.15 16.29
N LEU A 577 9.68 3.93 16.94
CA LEU A 577 9.75 3.09 18.14
C LEU A 577 8.88 3.66 19.28
N ALA A 578 8.91 4.98 19.49
CA ALA A 578 8.05 5.64 20.49
C ALA A 578 6.54 5.55 20.19
N ALA A 579 6.17 5.29 18.93
CA ALA A 579 4.79 5.04 18.51
C ALA A 579 4.36 3.59 18.82
N GLU A 580 5.26 2.60 18.66
CA GLU A 580 4.97 1.19 18.96
C GLU A 580 4.87 0.88 20.47
N VAL A 581 5.66 1.54 21.34
CA VAL A 581 5.63 1.25 22.80
C VAL A 581 4.45 1.92 23.55
N GLY A 582 3.38 2.33 22.84
CA GLY A 582 2.10 2.67 23.47
C GLY A 582 2.09 3.87 24.44
N LEU A 583 2.92 4.90 24.22
CA LEU A 583 3.10 6.05 25.14
C LEU A 583 1.89 7.01 25.27
N GLY A 584 0.68 6.59 24.89
CA GLY A 584 -0.55 7.36 25.02
C GLY A 584 -0.61 8.63 24.14
N PRO A 585 -1.73 9.39 24.17
CA PRO A 585 -2.04 10.42 23.18
C PRO A 585 -1.36 11.77 23.43
N ASN A 586 -0.43 11.90 24.39
CA ASN A 586 0.21 13.18 24.71
C ASN A 586 1.42 13.43 23.77
N PRO A 587 1.30 14.30 22.76
CA PRO A 587 2.31 14.47 21.72
C PRO A 587 3.55 15.21 22.25
N VAL A 588 3.39 16.03 23.29
CA VAL A 588 4.49 16.78 23.94
C VAL A 588 5.44 15.82 24.64
N ARG A 589 4.92 14.78 25.32
CA ARG A 589 5.74 13.74 25.97
C ARG A 589 6.53 12.93 24.94
N ARG A 590 5.93 12.61 23.78
CA ARG A 590 6.61 11.92 22.68
C ARG A 590 7.76 12.77 22.14
N ILE A 591 7.52 14.07 21.86
CA ILE A 591 8.53 15.00 21.31
C ILE A 591 9.69 15.26 22.28
N VAL A 592 9.43 15.37 23.59
CA VAL A 592 10.49 15.62 24.58
C VAL A 592 11.42 14.40 24.72
N ILE A 593 10.87 13.18 24.68
CA ILE A 593 11.66 11.95 24.78
C ILE A 593 12.42 11.68 23.48
N THR A 594 11.78 11.82 22.32
CA THR A 594 12.44 11.60 21.01
C THR A 594 13.45 12.72 20.68
N GLY A 595 13.15 13.96 21.02
CA GLY A 595 14.05 15.10 20.86
C GLY A 595 15.25 15.04 21.79
N GLY A 596 15.06 14.63 23.06
CA GLY A 596 16.13 14.42 24.01
C GLY A 596 17.07 13.28 23.61
N ALA A 597 16.51 12.16 23.14
CA ALA A 597 17.30 11.03 22.62
C ALA A 597 18.09 11.43 21.37
N ALA A 598 17.46 12.12 20.41
CA ALA A 598 18.14 12.59 19.21
C ALA A 598 19.26 13.60 19.51
N MET A 599 19.06 14.50 20.49
CA MET A 599 20.10 15.43 20.94
C MET A 599 21.28 14.71 21.59
N ALA A 600 21.02 13.72 22.46
CA ALA A 600 22.05 12.90 23.09
C ALA A 600 22.85 12.08 22.06
N TRP A 601 22.17 11.53 21.04
CA TRP A 601 22.81 10.82 19.93
C TRP A 601 23.64 11.74 19.04
N CYS A 602 23.16 12.95 18.73
CA CYS A 602 23.94 13.96 18.00
C CYS A 602 25.20 14.40 18.77
N LEU A 603 25.11 14.53 20.10
CA LEU A 603 26.25 14.83 20.98
C LEU A 603 27.26 13.68 21.03
N LEU A 604 26.79 12.43 21.11
CA LEU A 604 27.63 11.23 21.03
C LEU A 604 28.32 11.11 19.67
N LEU A 605 27.62 11.40 18.58
CA LEU A 605 28.17 11.41 17.22
C LEU A 605 29.25 12.50 17.08
N ALA A 606 28.99 13.70 17.60
CA ALA A 606 29.93 14.82 17.61
C ALA A 606 31.19 14.51 18.46
N LEU A 607 31.03 13.81 19.59
CA LEU A 607 32.14 13.33 20.42
C LEU A 607 32.97 12.26 19.71
N THR A 608 32.34 11.32 18.99
CA THR A 608 33.05 10.31 18.18
C THR A 608 33.78 10.90 16.99
N LEU A 609 33.30 12.01 16.43
CA LEU A 609 33.91 12.68 15.27
C LEU A 609 35.06 13.62 15.66
N HIS A 610 35.18 14.05 16.92
CA HIS A 610 36.16 15.08 17.25
C HIS A 610 37.60 14.59 17.52
N ARG A 611 37.88 13.34 17.96
CA ARG A 611 39.28 12.85 18.06
C ARG A 611 39.46 11.34 17.91
N ARG A 612 40.34 10.92 16.98
CA ARG A 612 40.93 9.56 16.89
C ARG A 612 41.58 9.17 18.23
N ARG A 613 40.91 8.36 19.05
CA ARG A 613 41.45 7.31 19.95
C ARG A 613 40.31 6.75 20.81
N TRP A 614 39.96 5.49 20.56
CA TRP A 614 39.05 4.70 21.40
C TRP A 614 39.83 4.04 22.54
N VAL A 615 39.20 3.88 23.73
CA VAL A 615 39.26 2.65 24.58
C VAL A 615 38.40 2.75 25.87
N LEU A 616 37.97 3.91 26.38
CA LEU A 616 37.28 3.93 27.71
C LEU A 616 35.75 3.85 27.73
N ALA A 617 35.04 4.07 26.62
CA ALA A 617 33.57 4.18 26.62
C ALA A 617 32.83 2.82 26.65
N ALA A 618 33.43 1.77 26.07
CA ALA A 618 32.83 0.45 26.01
C ALA A 618 32.81 -0.28 27.38
N ALA A 619 33.76 0.02 28.26
CA ALA A 619 33.86 -0.60 29.59
C ALA A 619 32.89 0.00 30.63
N LEU A 620 32.41 1.23 30.41
CA LEU A 620 31.40 1.87 31.26
C LEU A 620 29.97 1.45 30.90
N MET A 621 29.73 1.03 29.66
CA MET A 621 28.40 0.63 29.18
C MET A 621 27.99 -0.78 29.64
N THR A 622 28.93 -1.68 29.90
CA THR A 622 28.66 -3.04 30.39
C THR A 622 28.50 -3.14 31.92
N ALA A 623 28.76 -2.06 32.67
CA ALA A 623 28.61 -2.06 34.13
C ALA A 623 27.28 -1.45 34.63
N ALA A 624 26.42 -0.95 33.73
CA ALA A 624 25.24 -0.15 34.10
C ALA A 624 23.89 -0.71 33.59
N ALA A 625 23.76 -2.03 33.52
CA ALA A 625 22.46 -2.71 33.54
C ALA A 625 22.66 -4.02 34.28
N PRO A 626 22.06 -4.27 35.47
CA PRO A 626 20.68 -3.92 35.84
C PRO A 626 20.50 -3.53 37.33
N ALA A 627 20.20 -2.26 37.64
CA ALA A 627 19.62 -1.89 38.95
C ALA A 627 19.16 -0.42 38.95
N THR A 628 17.94 -0.14 38.51
CA THR A 628 17.04 0.91 39.07
C THR A 628 15.73 1.02 38.27
N LEU A 629 14.90 -0.02 38.40
CA LEU A 629 13.45 0.14 38.39
C LEU A 629 13.06 0.74 39.76
N ALA A 630 13.14 2.08 39.89
CA ALA A 630 12.38 2.92 40.84
C ALA A 630 13.04 4.31 40.97
N HIS A 631 12.23 5.37 40.86
CA HIS A 631 12.54 6.80 41.11
C HIS A 631 13.18 7.62 39.96
N LEU A 632 12.44 7.75 38.85
CA LEU A 632 12.64 8.81 37.85
C LEU A 632 12.11 10.16 38.35
N ALA A 633 12.93 10.92 39.08
CA ALA A 633 12.74 12.37 39.27
C ALA A 633 14.04 13.12 39.62
N VAL A 634 15.11 12.45 40.04
CA VAL A 634 16.36 13.10 40.48
C VAL A 634 17.53 12.93 39.47
N ALA A 635 17.41 12.03 38.49
CA ALA A 635 18.46 11.78 37.50
C ALA A 635 18.67 12.91 36.46
N GLY A 636 17.66 13.77 36.23
CA GLY A 636 17.78 14.86 35.26
C GLY A 636 18.74 15.96 35.71
N TRP A 637 18.76 16.30 37.00
CA TRP A 637 19.57 17.41 37.52
C TRP A 637 20.99 17.00 37.87
N ALA A 638 21.20 15.76 38.34
CA ALA A 638 22.54 15.19 38.49
C ALA A 638 23.24 15.00 37.12
N GLY A 639 22.48 14.63 36.08
CA GLY A 639 22.99 14.53 34.71
C GLY A 639 23.41 15.88 34.13
N VAL A 640 22.64 16.95 34.36
CA VAL A 640 22.99 18.30 33.91
C VAL A 640 24.18 18.87 34.67
N ALA A 641 24.23 18.71 36.01
CA ALA A 641 25.36 19.14 36.82
C ALA A 641 26.66 18.40 36.42
N TRP A 642 26.59 17.08 36.22
CA TRP A 642 27.74 16.28 35.77
C TRP A 642 28.18 16.67 34.35
N THR A 643 27.23 16.94 33.45
CA THR A 643 27.51 17.40 32.08
C THR A 643 28.16 18.79 32.08
N VAL A 644 27.71 19.72 32.93
CA VAL A 644 28.33 21.05 33.06
C VAL A 644 29.72 20.97 33.70
N THR A 645 29.94 20.13 34.71
CA THR A 645 31.27 19.90 35.32
C THR A 645 32.25 19.28 34.32
N VAL A 646 31.82 18.30 33.52
CA VAL A 646 32.63 17.67 32.48
C VAL A 646 32.92 18.64 31.34
N ILE A 647 31.96 19.46 30.91
CA ILE A 647 32.18 20.51 29.91
C ILE A 647 33.18 21.55 30.44
N ALA A 648 33.03 22.05 31.66
CA ALA A 648 33.94 23.03 32.25
C ALA A 648 35.37 22.49 32.43
N ALA A 649 35.53 21.24 32.89
CA ALA A 649 36.83 20.57 33.02
C ALA A 649 37.47 20.28 31.65
N THR A 650 36.67 20.01 30.62
CA THR A 650 37.14 19.73 29.25
C THR A 650 37.54 21.00 28.51
N PHE A 651 36.91 22.15 28.80
CA PHE A 651 37.30 23.45 28.21
C PHE A 651 38.53 24.08 28.88
N LEU A 652 38.82 23.76 30.16
CA LEU A 652 39.98 24.33 30.86
C LEU A 652 41.30 23.55 30.67
N GLY A 653 41.25 22.31 30.18
CA GLY A 653 42.45 21.48 29.98
C GLY A 653 43.33 21.34 31.24
N PRO A 654 44.51 20.69 31.16
CA PRO A 654 45.46 20.71 32.27
C PRO A 654 46.00 22.14 32.39
N VAL A 655 45.50 22.88 33.38
CA VAL A 655 46.13 24.11 33.88
C VAL A 655 47.46 23.74 34.54
N SER A 656 48.46 23.38 33.74
CA SER A 656 49.84 23.48 34.15
C SER A 656 50.35 24.82 33.63
N ARG A 657 50.45 25.81 34.54
CA ARG A 657 51.07 27.16 34.39
C ARG A 657 50.14 28.37 34.26
N VAL A 658 49.02 28.42 34.99
CA VAL A 658 48.43 29.71 35.38
C VAL A 658 48.51 29.84 36.90
N ARG A 659 48.99 31.00 37.38
CA ARG A 659 49.29 31.26 38.80
C ARG A 659 48.05 31.06 39.69
N PRO A 660 48.22 30.64 40.97
CA PRO A 660 47.14 30.32 41.92
C PRO A 660 46.04 31.39 42.06
N ALA A 661 46.35 32.66 41.79
CA ALA A 661 45.41 33.76 41.87
C ALA A 661 44.27 33.71 40.82
N ALA A 662 44.50 33.16 39.62
CA ALA A 662 43.46 33.09 38.58
C ALA A 662 42.50 31.92 38.80
N ALA A 663 43.02 30.78 39.30
CA ALA A 663 42.19 29.65 39.71
C ALA A 663 41.33 30.02 40.94
N ALA A 664 41.90 30.79 41.88
CA ALA A 664 41.16 31.35 43.02
C ALA A 664 40.10 32.37 42.59
N ALA A 665 40.36 33.21 41.59
CA ALA A 665 39.39 34.16 41.06
C ALA A 665 38.20 33.46 40.36
N VAL A 666 38.45 32.42 39.56
CA VAL A 666 37.38 31.64 38.92
C VAL A 666 36.58 30.84 39.95
N ALA A 667 37.23 30.23 40.94
CA ALA A 667 36.54 29.58 42.05
C ALA A 667 35.70 30.58 42.87
N ALA A 668 36.19 31.80 43.09
CA ALA A 668 35.44 32.86 43.77
C ALA A 668 34.24 33.37 42.94
N VAL A 669 34.35 33.41 41.61
CA VAL A 669 33.22 33.76 40.71
C VAL A 669 32.15 32.66 40.71
N VAL A 670 32.56 31.38 40.69
CA VAL A 670 31.62 30.25 40.72
C VAL A 670 30.93 30.15 42.09
N VAL A 671 31.68 30.29 43.19
CA VAL A 671 31.12 30.33 44.56
C VAL A 671 30.27 31.59 44.77
N GLY A 672 30.63 32.71 44.14
CA GLY A 672 29.84 33.94 44.14
C GLY A 672 28.53 33.81 43.36
N PHE A 673 28.55 33.12 42.23
CA PHE A 673 27.35 32.82 41.43
C PHE A 673 26.43 31.84 42.16
N ASP A 674 26.99 30.79 42.78
CA ASP A 674 26.26 29.84 43.64
C ASP A 674 25.65 30.55 44.86
N GLY A 675 26.41 31.45 45.50
CA GLY A 675 25.95 32.28 46.61
C GLY A 675 24.84 33.28 46.22
N LEU A 676 24.91 33.87 45.02
CA LEU A 676 23.89 34.81 44.50
C LEU A 676 22.58 34.09 44.15
N VAL A 677 22.68 32.87 43.63
CA VAL A 677 21.54 31.99 43.33
C VAL A 677 20.89 31.48 44.62
N TRP A 678 21.69 31.11 45.63
CA TRP A 678 21.17 30.77 46.97
C TRP A 678 20.53 31.98 47.66
N TRP A 679 21.11 33.18 47.47
CA TRP A 679 20.63 34.45 48.02
C TRP A 679 19.28 34.90 47.44
N SER A 680 19.05 34.71 46.13
CA SER A 680 17.76 35.06 45.51
C SER A 680 16.62 34.12 45.91
N VAL A 681 16.94 32.97 46.53
CA VAL A 681 15.98 31.93 46.94
C VAL A 681 15.63 31.98 48.44
N ALA A 682 16.51 32.51 49.30
CA ALA A 682 16.35 32.43 50.76
C ALA A 682 15.90 33.72 51.50
N GLY A 683 15.83 34.87 50.85
CA GLY A 683 15.09 36.04 51.36
C GLY A 683 15.66 36.87 52.52
N ASP A 684 16.80 36.52 53.15
CA ASP A 684 17.39 37.28 54.27
C ASP A 684 18.85 37.72 54.02
N ARG A 685 19.22 38.95 54.42
CA ARG A 685 20.59 39.52 54.31
C ARG A 685 21.36 39.40 55.63
N PRO A 686 22.69 39.15 55.58
CA PRO A 686 23.58 39.88 56.50
C PRO A 686 24.86 40.45 55.86
N ALA A 687 24.96 41.78 55.99
CA ALA A 687 26.10 42.64 56.35
C ALA A 687 27.53 42.41 55.76
N VAL A 688 27.99 43.45 55.04
CA VAL A 688 29.39 43.90 54.80
C VAL A 688 30.12 43.22 53.61
N GLU A 689 30.01 43.83 52.42
CA GLU A 689 30.97 44.73 51.73
C GLU A 689 32.17 44.03 51.08
N VAL A 690 31.98 43.57 49.84
CA VAL A 690 32.99 43.69 48.78
C VAL A 690 32.25 44.02 47.49
N ASP A 691 32.53 45.20 46.93
CA ASP A 691 31.88 45.76 45.75
C ASP A 691 32.42 45.12 44.45
N PRO A 692 31.61 44.32 43.70
CA PRO A 692 32.03 43.71 42.44
C PRO A 692 32.18 44.72 41.30
N TRP A 693 31.67 45.95 41.46
CA TRP A 693 31.66 46.96 40.41
C TRP A 693 33.02 47.61 40.15
N ASN A 694 33.95 47.55 41.10
CA ASN A 694 35.31 48.09 40.90
C ASN A 694 36.22 47.19 40.03
N VAL A 695 35.88 45.92 39.78
CA VAL A 695 36.67 45.05 38.86
C VAL A 695 36.16 45.16 37.42
N LEU A 696 34.89 45.51 37.22
CA LEU A 696 34.29 45.68 35.90
C LEU A 696 34.64 47.03 35.23
N LEU A 697 35.10 48.03 35.99
CA LEU A 697 35.37 49.39 35.50
C LEU A 697 36.81 49.64 35.01
N ASP A 698 37.78 48.74 35.27
CA ASP A 698 39.18 48.90 34.84
C ASP A 698 39.58 48.07 33.59
N LEU A 699 38.64 47.31 33.01
CA LEU A 699 38.85 46.63 31.72
C LEU A 699 38.93 47.51 30.44
N PRO A 700 38.59 48.82 30.43
CA PRO A 700 38.77 49.65 29.24
C PRO A 700 40.21 50.10 28.94
N ALA A 701 41.18 49.87 29.82
CA ALA A 701 42.58 50.27 29.59
C ALA A 701 43.43 49.21 28.86
N ALA A 702 42.92 47.99 28.64
CA ALA A 702 43.66 46.90 28.00
C ALA A 702 43.37 46.72 26.49
N PHE A 703 42.35 47.38 25.95
CA PHE A 703 41.98 47.22 24.54
C PHE A 703 41.80 48.58 23.86
N GLY A 704 42.95 49.17 23.52
CA GLY A 704 43.02 50.11 22.41
C GLY A 704 42.67 49.39 21.10
N HIS A 705 41.77 50.01 20.34
CA HIS A 705 41.43 49.80 18.92
C HIS A 705 41.07 48.38 18.44
N GLY A 706 39.77 48.14 18.28
CA GLY A 706 39.23 47.06 17.44
C GLY A 706 37.81 46.64 17.83
N SER A 707 36.84 46.98 16.99
CA SER A 707 35.40 46.63 17.01
C SER A 707 35.14 45.12 17.19
N GLY A 708 34.09 44.61 17.85
CA GLY A 708 32.95 45.18 18.56
C GLY A 708 32.07 44.00 19.01
N THR A 709 31.95 43.78 20.32
CA THR A 709 31.25 42.66 21.01
C THR A 709 29.73 42.80 21.09
N TRP A 710 29.15 43.78 20.39
CA TRP A 710 27.72 44.07 20.44
C TRP A 710 26.86 43.18 19.51
N THR A 711 27.47 42.55 18.50
CA THR A 711 26.77 41.68 17.53
C THR A 711 26.33 40.35 18.13
N SER A 712 27.08 39.79 19.07
CA SER A 712 26.77 38.49 19.68
C SER A 712 25.66 38.56 20.74
N ILE A 713 25.53 39.72 21.42
CA ILE A 713 24.46 39.95 22.40
C ILE A 713 23.14 40.24 21.67
N ALA A 714 23.18 40.94 20.53
CA ALA A 714 22.00 41.22 19.71
C ALA A 714 21.38 39.93 19.11
N VAL A 715 22.19 38.99 18.63
CA VAL A 715 21.70 37.71 18.06
C VAL A 715 21.05 36.81 19.11
N GLY A 716 21.55 36.81 20.36
CA GLY A 716 20.96 36.06 21.46
C GLY A 716 19.59 36.60 21.91
N VAL A 717 19.43 37.93 21.95
CA VAL A 717 18.16 38.58 22.29
C VAL A 717 17.12 38.39 21.17
N TRP A 718 17.56 38.38 19.91
CA TRP A 718 16.69 38.16 18.74
C TRP A 718 16.11 36.73 18.68
N TRP A 719 16.93 35.72 18.97
CA TRP A 719 16.49 34.32 19.04
C TRP A 719 15.52 34.05 20.20
N LEU A 720 15.73 34.70 21.35
CA LEU A 720 14.84 34.58 22.50
C LEU A 720 13.46 35.21 22.22
N ALA A 721 13.41 36.33 21.49
CA ALA A 721 12.17 36.97 21.07
C ALA A 721 11.37 36.12 20.06
N VAL A 722 12.05 35.50 19.08
CA VAL A 722 11.43 34.58 18.10
C VAL A 722 10.85 33.34 18.78
N LEU A 723 11.52 32.81 19.80
CA LEU A 723 11.07 31.65 20.56
C LEU A 723 9.82 31.98 21.41
N ILE A 724 9.80 33.15 22.07
CA ILE A 724 8.66 33.61 22.88
C ILE A 724 7.44 33.88 22.00
N MET A 725 7.62 34.49 20.83
CA MET A 725 6.52 34.81 19.90
C MET A 725 5.95 33.54 19.24
N SER A 726 6.81 32.58 18.87
CA SER A 726 6.39 31.28 18.35
C SER A 726 5.62 30.44 19.38
N THR A 727 5.99 30.58 20.65
CA THR A 727 5.31 29.91 21.77
C THR A 727 3.97 30.57 22.10
N ALA A 728 3.90 31.91 22.07
CA ALA A 728 2.65 32.66 22.30
C ALA A 728 1.62 32.46 21.17
N MET A 729 2.06 32.28 19.91
CA MET A 729 1.18 32.09 18.75
C MET A 729 0.73 30.64 18.53
N SER A 730 1.39 29.67 19.19
CA SER A 730 0.91 28.27 19.24
C SER A 730 -0.30 28.09 20.17
N VAL A 731 -0.66 29.12 20.95
CA VAL A 731 -1.81 29.12 21.86
C VAL A 731 -3.09 29.66 21.20
N SER A 732 -3.03 30.34 20.03
CA SER A 732 -4.21 31.06 19.46
C SER A 732 -4.89 30.44 18.23
N GLY A 733 -4.45 29.28 17.74
CA GLY A 733 -5.31 28.37 16.95
C GLY A 733 -5.79 28.81 15.55
N GLN A 734 -5.07 29.63 14.78
CA GLN A 734 -5.48 29.99 13.40
C GLN A 734 -4.66 29.29 12.30
N ARG A 735 -5.32 28.43 11.51
CA ARG A 735 -4.74 27.49 10.52
C ARG A 735 -4.55 28.02 9.08
N VAL A 736 -4.89 29.27 8.79
CA VAL A 736 -4.93 29.79 7.39
C VAL A 736 -3.59 30.40 6.92
N LEU A 737 -2.68 30.79 7.81
CA LEU A 737 -1.37 31.34 7.44
C LEU A 737 -0.32 30.29 7.01
N VAL A 738 -0.54 29.00 7.33
CA VAL A 738 0.37 27.91 6.94
C VAL A 738 0.29 27.65 5.43
N TYR A 739 -0.92 27.73 4.85
CA TYR A 739 -1.11 27.51 3.42
C TYR A 739 -0.50 28.63 2.58
N ALA A 740 -0.61 29.90 2.98
CA ALA A 740 -0.01 31.01 2.22
C ALA A 740 1.53 30.98 2.23
N PHE A 741 2.15 30.54 3.33
CA PHE A 741 3.61 30.42 3.43
C PHE A 741 4.16 29.26 2.61
N VAL A 742 3.49 28.09 2.62
CA VAL A 742 3.88 26.92 1.81
C VAL A 742 3.69 27.18 0.31
N THR A 743 2.61 27.85 -0.10
CA THR A 743 2.36 28.20 -1.52
C THR A 743 3.36 29.25 -2.02
N SER A 744 3.78 30.19 -1.17
CA SER A 744 4.79 31.20 -1.56
C SER A 744 6.20 30.61 -1.67
N LEU A 745 6.55 29.65 -0.80
CA LEU A 745 7.82 28.92 -0.87
C LEU A 745 7.91 28.03 -2.12
N ALA A 746 6.80 27.40 -2.52
CA ALA A 746 6.72 26.59 -3.74
C ALA A 746 6.88 27.41 -5.04
N VAL A 747 6.30 28.63 -5.09
CA VAL A 747 6.45 29.54 -6.24
C VAL A 747 7.88 30.08 -6.35
N VAL A 748 8.54 30.33 -5.23
CA VAL A 748 9.94 30.79 -5.18
C VAL A 748 10.91 29.69 -5.59
N VAL A 749 10.65 28.42 -5.23
CA VAL A 749 11.49 27.28 -5.64
C VAL A 749 11.33 26.95 -7.13
N LEU A 750 10.11 27.05 -7.68
CA LEU A 750 9.86 26.82 -9.11
C LEU A 750 10.37 27.96 -10.01
N ALA A 751 10.34 29.21 -9.54
CA ALA A 751 10.94 30.33 -10.26
C ALA A 751 12.48 30.30 -10.21
N ALA A 752 13.07 29.83 -9.10
CA ALA A 752 14.51 29.64 -8.97
C ALA A 752 15.03 28.48 -9.85
N TRP A 753 14.24 27.42 -10.04
CA TRP A 753 14.58 26.31 -10.95
C TRP A 753 14.47 26.70 -12.43
N GLY A 754 13.50 27.55 -12.80
CA GLY A 754 13.37 28.08 -14.16
C GLY A 754 14.51 29.04 -14.57
N LEU A 755 15.04 29.81 -13.64
CA LEU A 755 16.12 30.79 -13.91
C LEU A 755 17.53 30.18 -13.89
N ASP A 756 17.72 29.02 -13.27
CA ASP A 756 18.98 28.24 -13.32
C ASP A 756 19.23 27.62 -14.72
N SER A 757 18.18 27.44 -15.51
CA SER A 757 18.28 26.88 -16.87
C SER A 757 18.54 27.94 -17.97
N ALA A 758 18.53 29.24 -17.64
CA ALA A 758 18.52 30.28 -18.65
C ALA A 758 19.89 30.94 -18.93
N GLN A 759 20.64 31.49 -17.97
CA GLN A 759 21.77 32.37 -18.33
C GLN A 759 22.90 32.36 -17.29
N GLY A 760 24.04 31.80 -17.71
CA GLY A 760 25.24 31.68 -16.89
C GLY A 760 25.86 33.01 -16.46
N ALA A 761 26.36 32.98 -15.22
CA ALA A 761 27.33 33.87 -14.58
C ALA A 761 26.91 35.31 -14.17
N ALA A 762 26.93 35.47 -12.84
CA ALA A 762 27.53 36.54 -12.04
C ALA A 762 26.90 37.95 -12.06
N ALA A 763 26.10 38.25 -11.03
CA ALA A 763 26.00 39.60 -10.47
C ALA A 763 25.48 39.55 -9.01
N PRO A 764 26.29 39.89 -7.99
CA PRO A 764 25.80 40.26 -6.68
C PRO A 764 25.57 41.78 -6.65
N ASP A 765 24.34 42.26 -6.85
CA ASP A 765 23.91 43.57 -6.29
C ASP A 765 22.43 43.98 -6.47
N VAL A 766 21.51 43.02 -6.66
CA VAL A 766 20.06 43.34 -6.82
C VAL A 766 19.27 43.12 -5.52
N GLY A 767 19.77 42.31 -4.59
CA GLY A 767 19.07 41.99 -3.33
C GLY A 767 18.96 43.17 -2.35
N SER A 768 19.97 44.04 -2.32
CA SER A 768 20.06 45.12 -1.32
C SER A 768 19.09 46.28 -1.62
N ILE A 769 18.90 46.60 -2.90
CA ILE A 769 18.04 47.71 -3.34
C ILE A 769 16.55 47.33 -3.23
N LEU A 770 16.22 46.06 -3.50
CA LEU A 770 14.85 45.55 -3.37
C LEU A 770 14.41 45.39 -1.91
N LEU A 771 15.32 45.00 -1.00
CA LEU A 771 14.99 44.87 0.42
C LEU A 771 14.65 46.23 1.07
N VAL A 772 15.40 47.28 0.75
CA VAL A 772 15.12 48.64 1.25
C VAL A 772 13.82 49.19 0.66
N GLY A 773 13.54 48.92 -0.62
CA GLY A 773 12.27 49.29 -1.25
C GLY A 773 11.06 48.56 -0.64
N VAL A 774 11.20 47.27 -0.33
CA VAL A 774 10.15 46.45 0.31
C VAL A 774 9.91 46.88 1.76
N LEU A 775 10.95 47.25 2.52
CA LEU A 775 10.82 47.71 3.90
C LEU A 775 10.18 49.11 3.99
N VAL A 776 10.50 50.01 3.05
CA VAL A 776 9.86 51.34 2.95
C VAL A 776 8.39 51.22 2.50
N ALA A 777 8.08 50.29 1.60
CA ALA A 777 6.70 50.02 1.19
C ALA A 777 5.88 49.29 2.26
N LEU A 778 6.50 48.41 3.07
CA LEU A 778 5.85 47.78 4.23
C LEU A 778 5.54 48.81 5.32
N ALA A 779 6.45 49.75 5.59
CA ALA A 779 6.23 50.83 6.56
C ALA A 779 5.16 51.83 6.08
N ALA A 780 5.11 52.13 4.77
CA ALA A 780 4.11 53.02 4.19
C ALA A 780 2.72 52.40 4.01
N ARG A 781 2.58 51.07 4.16
CA ARG A 781 1.30 50.36 4.08
C ARG A 781 0.71 50.03 5.46
N VAL A 782 1.38 50.42 6.54
CA VAL A 782 0.83 50.49 7.89
C VAL A 782 0.23 51.89 8.09
N ASP A 783 -0.81 52.18 7.29
CA ASP A 783 -1.86 53.17 7.54
C ASP A 783 -3.00 52.84 6.55
N HIS A 784 -3.93 51.98 6.92
CA HIS A 784 -5.19 52.37 7.56
C HIS A 784 -5.67 51.15 8.35
N GLU A 785 -5.75 51.27 9.68
CA GLU A 785 -6.75 50.64 10.57
C GLU A 785 -6.26 50.23 11.97
N MET A 786 -4.99 50.40 12.36
CA MET A 786 -4.61 50.13 13.76
C MET A 786 -3.66 51.17 14.36
N LEU A 787 -4.24 52.28 14.82
CA LEU A 787 -3.65 53.19 15.80
C LEU A 787 -4.27 52.93 17.17
N GLU A 788 -3.48 52.36 18.09
CA GLU A 788 -3.29 52.90 19.44
C GLU A 788 -1.95 52.34 19.98
N GLY A 789 -0.86 53.03 19.65
CA GLY A 789 0.53 52.68 20.05
C GLY A 789 1.62 52.89 18.99
N GLY A 790 1.23 53.18 17.73
CA GLY A 790 2.12 53.12 16.56
C GLY A 790 3.25 54.17 16.44
N LEU A 791 3.18 55.29 17.15
CA LEU A 791 4.15 56.38 16.95
C LEU A 791 5.55 56.09 17.53
N VAL A 792 5.63 55.31 18.61
CA VAL A 792 6.90 54.93 19.25
C VAL A 792 7.63 53.84 18.45
N ALA A 793 6.89 52.88 17.88
CA ALA A 793 7.46 51.81 17.07
C ALA A 793 8.04 52.33 15.75
N VAL A 794 7.32 53.21 15.05
CA VAL A 794 7.79 53.81 13.78
C VAL A 794 9.02 54.71 14.01
N ALA A 795 9.02 55.50 15.09
CA ALA A 795 10.19 56.30 15.47
C ALA A 795 11.40 55.45 15.85
N SER A 796 11.20 54.32 16.55
CA SER A 796 12.27 53.40 16.96
C SER A 796 12.86 52.63 15.78
N VAL A 797 12.02 52.22 14.82
CA VAL A 797 12.45 51.52 13.60
C VAL A 797 13.17 52.48 12.65
N LEU A 798 12.70 53.73 12.50
CA LEU A 798 13.41 54.75 11.71
C LEU A 798 14.74 55.14 12.37
N LEU A 799 14.79 55.27 13.70
CA LEU A 799 16.05 55.55 14.40
C LEU A 799 17.03 54.38 14.28
N ALA A 800 16.56 53.14 14.37
CA ALA A 800 17.37 51.94 14.16
C ALA A 800 17.85 51.82 12.71
N ALA A 801 17.01 52.12 11.72
CA ALA A 801 17.38 52.11 10.31
C ALA A 801 18.37 53.24 9.94
N VAL A 802 18.26 54.42 10.57
CA VAL A 802 19.20 55.54 10.41
C VAL A 802 20.53 55.25 11.12
N MET A 803 20.49 54.65 12.31
CA MET A 803 21.70 54.19 13.03
C MET A 803 22.41 53.04 12.31
N TRP A 804 21.65 52.16 11.65
CA TRP A 804 22.18 51.04 10.85
C TRP A 804 22.75 51.52 9.51
N SER A 805 22.11 52.51 8.87
CA SER A 805 22.61 53.07 7.61
C SER A 805 23.83 53.98 7.79
N SER A 806 23.99 54.65 8.92
CA SER A 806 25.20 55.41 9.25
C SER A 806 26.42 54.52 9.54
N THR A 807 26.21 53.28 9.99
CA THR A 807 27.32 52.31 10.20
C THR A 807 27.75 51.61 8.91
N LEU A 808 26.86 51.48 7.92
CA LEU A 808 27.15 50.77 6.66
C LEU A 808 27.97 51.59 5.66
N PHE A 809 28.00 52.92 5.79
CA PHE A 809 28.75 53.81 4.90
C PHE A 809 30.13 54.23 5.41
N GLU A 810 30.58 53.73 6.58
CA GLU A 810 31.89 54.08 7.15
C GLU A 810 33.06 53.22 6.61
N VAL A 811 32.79 52.26 5.72
CA VAL A 811 33.86 51.43 5.13
C VAL A 811 33.63 51.21 3.64
N VAL A 812 33.70 52.31 2.88
CA VAL A 812 34.02 52.26 1.45
C VAL A 812 35.02 53.38 1.16
N ASP A 813 36.24 53.00 0.77
CA ASP A 813 37.32 53.87 0.26
C ASP A 813 37.85 55.00 1.17
N GLY A 814 37.82 54.84 2.49
CA GLY A 814 38.61 55.67 3.42
C GLY A 814 38.24 57.16 3.50
N LEU A 815 37.00 57.53 3.12
CA LEU A 815 36.48 58.90 3.22
C LEU A 815 35.27 58.95 4.16
N THR A 816 35.23 59.93 5.07
CA THR A 816 34.09 60.13 5.99
C THR A 816 33.04 61.06 5.41
N TRP A 817 31.78 60.61 5.34
CA TRP A 817 30.64 61.46 5.00
C TRP A 817 29.81 61.71 6.26
N ARG A 818 29.54 62.98 6.59
CA ARG A 818 28.62 63.33 7.69
C ARG A 818 27.22 63.61 7.15
N ILE A 819 26.25 62.82 7.58
CA ILE A 819 24.83 63.08 7.35
C ILE A 819 24.29 63.82 8.57
N VAL A 820 23.70 65.00 8.37
CA VAL A 820 22.95 65.69 9.42
C VAL A 820 21.46 65.53 9.10
N VAL A 821 20.74 64.83 9.97
CA VAL A 821 19.28 64.72 9.89
C VAL A 821 18.67 65.67 10.91
N ILE A 822 17.97 66.70 10.45
CA ILE A 822 17.16 67.56 11.31
C ILE A 822 15.71 67.10 11.19
N ILE A 823 15.16 66.60 12.30
CA ILE A 823 13.74 66.23 12.39
C ILE A 823 13.00 67.42 13.02
N VAL A 824 12.17 68.11 12.25
CA VAL A 824 11.22 69.11 12.78
C VAL A 824 9.85 68.45 12.85
N LEU A 825 9.38 68.17 14.06
CA LEU A 825 8.04 67.62 14.30
C LEU A 825 7.03 68.76 14.45
N GLY A 826 6.39 69.12 13.34
CA GLY A 826 5.16 69.91 13.33
C GLY A 826 3.95 69.00 13.21
N ALA A 827 3.00 69.12 14.14
CA ALA A 827 1.77 68.33 14.18
C ALA A 827 0.88 68.64 12.96
N ALA A 828 1.06 67.87 11.89
CA ALA A 828 -0.02 67.29 11.08
C ALA A 828 0.45 66.79 9.71
N VAL A 829 1.61 67.22 9.18
CA VAL A 829 2.16 66.63 7.95
C VAL A 829 3.69 66.75 7.97
N GLY A 830 4.39 65.68 8.35
CA GLY A 830 5.85 65.64 8.36
C GLY A 830 6.40 65.24 7.00
N ARG A 831 6.98 66.17 6.24
CA ARG A 831 7.93 65.84 5.18
C ARG A 831 9.32 65.67 5.80
N VAL A 832 9.96 64.52 5.60
CA VAL A 832 11.38 64.32 5.92
C VAL A 832 12.20 64.69 4.70
N ALA A 833 13.05 65.71 4.81
CA ALA A 833 14.04 66.03 3.80
C ALA A 833 15.40 65.49 4.26
N VAL A 834 15.99 64.57 3.49
CA VAL A 834 17.36 64.09 3.71
C VAL A 834 18.23 64.73 2.64
N GLY A 835 19.20 65.56 3.06
CA GLY A 835 20.19 66.15 2.18
C GLY A 835 21.59 65.66 2.54
N LEU A 836 22.38 65.27 1.53
CA LEU A 836 23.81 65.00 1.68
C LEU A 836 24.58 66.32 1.54
N ILE A 837 25.25 66.77 2.60
CA ILE A 837 26.16 67.93 2.51
C ILE A 837 27.59 67.38 2.59
N GLY A 838 28.23 67.24 1.42
CA GLY A 838 29.65 66.93 1.35
C GLY A 838 30.50 68.21 1.47
N ARG A 839 31.36 68.30 2.47
CA ARG A 839 32.63 69.04 2.32
C ARG A 839 33.76 68.03 2.29
N ARG A 840 34.56 68.10 1.22
CA ARG A 840 35.86 67.44 1.12
C ARG A 840 36.74 67.99 2.24
N GLU A 841 37.03 67.18 3.24
CA GLU A 841 38.27 67.31 3.98
C GLU A 841 39.00 65.96 3.87
N PRO A 842 40.21 65.92 3.31
CA PRO A 842 41.03 64.72 3.33
C PRO A 842 41.49 64.46 4.78
N VAL A 843 41.51 63.19 5.17
CA VAL A 843 42.25 62.73 6.36
C VAL A 843 43.75 62.90 6.13
#